data_AF-A0A7V8XXL6-F1
#
_entry.id   AF-A0A7V8XXL6-F1
#
_cell.length_a   1.000
_cell.length_b   1.000
_cell.length_c   1.000
_cell.angle_alpha   90.00
_cell.angle_beta   90.00
_cell.angle_gamma   90.00
#
_symmetry.space_group_name_H-M   'P 1'
#
loop_
_entity.id
_entity.type
_entity.pdbx_description
1 polymer ?
#
loop_
_entity_poly.entity_id
_entity_poly.type
_entity_poly.pdbx_seq_one_letter_code
_entity_poly.pdbx_strand_id
1 'polypeptide(L)'
;MLFVASDTGCADLAMDPGDPSILYAGMWQVRRTPSFFTSGGPNSGLHKSTDGGSTWTRLKTDLPAGDLGRIAITVSPATPEVVYAVVESRRTVLFRSQNRGESWVEMNSSTNVSQRPFYFSLVVADPKSADRVYKPGLQAAVSDDAGKTWGALGAGGVFGPSYHSDVHALWVNPRNTDQLVMGTDGGLYTPPDRGSTWRFVQSLPVGQFYHVSYDLQWPYNVYGGLQDNSTWFGPSRRSGGIGGRHWQSLSPGDGFWSFVDPRDEDVVYDEIQGGNLFRTQKSTLERKDIRPSPGIGEPKYRFNWNTPIHLSRAAPGTMYYGAQFLFRTRDMGESWERISPDLTTNDPKRQRQDQSGGLTLDNSTAENNATIFAISESPKNPRVIWAGTDDGHVQVTRDGGKTWTNVVKNVQGIAPNSWVSSIEAGVADEATAYVTFDAHMDGDMKPYVYRTRDFAATWQPLALADLRGYAHVVKEDPVNSNLLFVGTELGLFTSIDGGQRWAQFKAGLPNVAVRDLAIHPRDHDLLIATHGRGLFVVDDLTPLRKLDTTTLEQEVVFLASRPSTMVIPVFEFGFHGDGEFIGDSPAEVASISYYLKRHHMFGDLKLEIYDAGNNLITTVNGGKRRGINRVDWPMRLAAPNTAPGASLVPNLYSLIGPRVPAGPTR
;
A
#
# COMPACT_ATOMS: atom_id res chain seq x y z
N MET A 1 -14.49 -26.20 -22.61
CA MET A 1 -13.98 -24.84 -22.28
C MET A 1 -15.06 -23.84 -22.64
N LEU A 2 -15.61 -23.12 -21.66
CA LEU A 2 -16.66 -22.12 -21.88
C LEU A 2 -16.04 -20.79 -22.32
N PHE A 3 -16.37 -20.33 -23.52
CA PHE A 3 -16.03 -18.99 -24.03
C PHE A 3 -17.32 -18.32 -24.47
N VAL A 4 -17.56 -17.09 -24.00
CA VAL A 4 -18.75 -16.31 -24.36
C VAL A 4 -18.38 -15.13 -25.26
N ALA A 5 -17.45 -14.27 -24.82
CA ALA A 5 -16.95 -13.13 -25.59
C ALA A 5 -15.60 -12.67 -25.02
N SER A 6 -14.87 -11.83 -25.76
CA SER A 6 -13.54 -11.32 -25.37
C SER A 6 -13.54 -10.36 -24.18
N ASP A 7 -14.69 -9.76 -23.86
CA ASP A 7 -14.90 -8.82 -22.76
C ASP A 7 -15.69 -9.45 -21.59
N THR A 8 -15.81 -10.78 -21.59
CA THR A 8 -16.61 -11.53 -20.61
C THR A 8 -15.76 -12.58 -19.90
N GLY A 9 -15.67 -12.47 -18.58
CA GLY A 9 -14.93 -13.40 -17.72
C GLY A 9 -15.86 -14.29 -16.87
N CYS A 10 -15.36 -15.42 -16.37
CA CYS A 10 -16.06 -16.21 -15.36
C CYS A 10 -15.82 -15.55 -13.98
N ALA A 11 -16.86 -14.95 -13.40
CA ALA A 11 -16.79 -14.25 -12.12
C ALA A 11 -16.96 -15.20 -10.91
N ASP A 12 -17.63 -16.34 -11.13
CA ASP A 12 -17.87 -17.34 -10.08
C ASP A 12 -18.11 -18.73 -10.67
N LEU A 13 -17.74 -19.77 -9.93
CA LEU A 13 -17.88 -21.18 -10.33
C LEU A 13 -18.27 -22.02 -9.12
N ALA A 14 -19.41 -22.72 -9.21
CA ALA A 14 -19.84 -23.66 -8.19
C ALA A 14 -19.94 -25.08 -8.76
N MET A 15 -19.50 -26.06 -7.98
CA MET A 15 -19.61 -27.47 -8.29
C MET A 15 -20.63 -28.12 -7.35
N ASP A 16 -21.44 -29.02 -7.91
CA ASP A 16 -22.32 -29.86 -7.11
C ASP A 16 -21.50 -30.88 -6.30
N PRO A 17 -21.61 -30.88 -4.96
CA PRO A 17 -20.79 -31.76 -4.13
C PRO A 17 -21.24 -33.24 -4.17
N GLY A 18 -22.45 -33.51 -4.66
CA GLY A 18 -22.96 -34.87 -4.85
C GLY A 18 -22.67 -35.44 -6.24
N ASP A 19 -22.45 -34.58 -7.24
CA ASP A 19 -22.12 -34.97 -8.61
C ASP A 19 -21.18 -33.95 -9.30
N PRO A 20 -19.86 -34.21 -9.36
CA PRO A 20 -18.89 -33.27 -9.91
C PRO A 20 -19.01 -33.07 -11.44
N SER A 21 -19.88 -33.82 -12.14
CA SER A 21 -20.21 -33.53 -13.54
C SER A 21 -21.07 -32.27 -13.68
N ILE A 22 -21.76 -31.88 -12.60
CA ILE A 22 -22.64 -30.71 -12.56
C ILE A 22 -21.87 -29.49 -12.05
N LEU A 23 -21.72 -28.51 -12.93
CA LEU A 23 -21.03 -27.25 -12.65
C LEU A 23 -21.91 -26.07 -13.05
N TYR A 24 -21.76 -24.95 -12.35
CA TYR A 24 -22.42 -23.68 -12.65
C TYR A 24 -21.38 -22.57 -12.78
N ALA A 25 -21.46 -21.76 -13.82
CA ALA A 25 -20.55 -20.65 -14.07
C ALA A 25 -21.31 -19.33 -14.24
N GLY A 26 -20.98 -18.33 -13.42
CA GLY A 26 -21.45 -16.95 -13.55
C GLY A 26 -20.54 -16.18 -14.49
N MET A 27 -21.00 -15.92 -15.72
CA MET A 27 -20.25 -15.14 -16.70
C MET A 27 -20.59 -13.65 -16.56
N TRP A 28 -19.58 -12.79 -16.57
CA TRP A 28 -19.67 -11.35 -16.31
C TRP A 28 -18.97 -10.56 -17.41
N GLN A 29 -19.74 -9.80 -18.17
CA GLN A 29 -19.22 -8.81 -19.11
C GLN A 29 -18.81 -7.56 -18.34
N VAL A 30 -17.54 -7.18 -18.42
CA VAL A 30 -16.99 -6.07 -17.63
C VAL A 30 -15.82 -5.38 -18.31
N ARG A 31 -15.76 -4.05 -18.18
CA ARG A 31 -14.60 -3.26 -18.59
C ARG A 31 -14.34 -2.14 -17.58
N ARG A 32 -13.09 -1.97 -17.18
CA ARG A 32 -12.61 -0.83 -16.40
C ARG A 32 -11.43 -0.18 -17.10
N THR A 33 -11.42 1.14 -17.11
CA THR A 33 -10.35 2.01 -17.61
C THR A 33 -10.02 3.01 -16.49
N PRO A 34 -8.91 3.77 -16.57
CA PRO A 34 -8.57 4.75 -15.54
C PRO A 34 -9.65 5.78 -15.23
N SER A 35 -10.57 6.05 -16.17
CA SER A 35 -11.58 7.12 -16.06
C SER A 35 -13.03 6.63 -16.16
N PHE A 36 -13.25 5.32 -16.29
CA PHE A 36 -14.59 4.79 -16.49
C PHE A 36 -14.69 3.28 -16.23
N PHE A 37 -15.81 2.84 -15.66
CA PHE A 37 -16.14 1.45 -15.40
C PHE A 37 -17.53 1.08 -15.94
N THR A 38 -17.68 -0.13 -16.49
CA THR A 38 -18.95 -0.68 -16.95
C THR A 38 -19.09 -2.13 -16.48
N SER A 39 -20.11 -2.38 -15.66
CA SER A 39 -20.54 -3.72 -15.24
C SER A 39 -21.79 -4.14 -16.00
N GLY A 40 -21.72 -5.29 -16.68
CA GLY A 40 -22.84 -5.97 -17.30
C GLY A 40 -23.07 -5.68 -18.78
N GLY A 41 -23.87 -6.55 -19.39
CA GLY A 41 -24.19 -6.55 -20.81
C GLY A 41 -24.82 -7.87 -21.27
N PRO A 42 -25.09 -8.03 -22.58
CA PRO A 42 -25.84 -9.18 -23.11
C PRO A 42 -25.10 -10.52 -22.97
N ASN A 43 -23.76 -10.45 -22.82
CA ASN A 43 -22.88 -11.61 -22.71
C ASN A 43 -22.71 -12.10 -21.26
N SER A 44 -23.18 -11.36 -20.26
CA SER A 44 -23.27 -11.88 -18.90
C SER A 44 -24.37 -12.96 -18.79
N GLY A 45 -24.18 -13.94 -17.94
CA GLY A 45 -25.21 -14.96 -17.71
C GLY A 45 -24.75 -16.17 -16.92
N LEU A 46 -25.73 -16.86 -16.32
CA LEU A 46 -25.51 -18.11 -15.60
C LEU A 46 -25.53 -19.29 -16.57
N HIS A 47 -24.52 -20.15 -16.48
CA HIS A 47 -24.39 -21.33 -17.32
C HIS A 47 -24.28 -22.59 -16.47
N LYS A 48 -24.79 -23.71 -16.96
CA LYS A 48 -24.72 -25.03 -16.33
C LYS A 48 -24.07 -26.05 -17.25
N SER A 49 -23.20 -26.87 -16.70
CA SER A 49 -22.65 -28.08 -17.31
C SER A 49 -23.22 -29.30 -16.58
N THR A 50 -23.37 -30.41 -17.29
CA THR A 50 -23.69 -31.74 -16.73
C THR A 50 -22.71 -32.82 -17.21
N ASP A 51 -21.55 -32.44 -17.72
CA ASP A 51 -20.52 -33.33 -18.28
C ASP A 51 -19.10 -32.91 -17.87
N GLY A 52 -18.98 -32.30 -16.68
CA GLY A 52 -17.69 -31.90 -16.11
C GLY A 52 -17.05 -30.68 -16.77
N GLY A 53 -17.84 -29.85 -17.47
CA GLY A 53 -17.40 -28.59 -18.09
C GLY A 53 -17.02 -28.73 -19.57
N SER A 54 -17.37 -29.86 -20.18
CA SER A 54 -17.14 -30.11 -21.60
C SER A 54 -18.13 -29.28 -22.44
N THR A 55 -19.41 -29.30 -22.09
CA THR A 55 -20.47 -28.48 -22.70
C THR A 55 -21.23 -27.66 -21.66
N TRP A 56 -21.83 -26.55 -22.09
CA TRP A 56 -22.48 -25.59 -21.21
C TRP A 56 -23.79 -25.08 -21.81
N THR A 57 -24.83 -25.00 -20.98
CA THR A 57 -26.14 -24.45 -21.34
C THR A 57 -26.39 -23.18 -20.53
N ARG A 58 -26.77 -22.09 -21.20
CA ARG A 58 -27.16 -20.84 -20.54
C ARG A 58 -28.53 -21.00 -19.89
N LEU A 59 -28.62 -20.74 -18.59
CA LEU A 59 -29.87 -20.74 -17.83
C LEU A 59 -30.59 -19.40 -18.00
N LYS A 60 -31.91 -19.44 -18.20
CA LYS A 60 -32.76 -18.26 -18.46
C LYS A 60 -34.14 -18.31 -17.81
N THR A 61 -34.65 -19.51 -17.55
CA THR A 61 -35.98 -19.72 -16.95
C THR A 61 -36.08 -18.98 -15.61
N ASP A 62 -37.12 -18.14 -15.46
CA ASP A 62 -37.41 -17.36 -14.25
C ASP A 62 -36.31 -16.41 -13.75
N LEU A 63 -35.27 -16.16 -14.57
CA LEU A 63 -34.23 -15.15 -14.32
C LEU A 63 -34.57 -13.83 -15.04
N PRO A 64 -33.96 -12.69 -14.63
CA PRO A 64 -34.23 -11.41 -15.26
C PRO A 64 -33.90 -11.44 -16.76
N ALA A 65 -34.77 -10.80 -17.57
CA ALA A 65 -34.54 -10.61 -18.99
C ALA A 65 -33.63 -9.40 -19.26
N GLY A 66 -32.96 -9.41 -20.41
CA GLY A 66 -32.08 -8.32 -20.86
C GLY A 66 -30.63 -8.48 -20.41
N ASP A 67 -29.94 -7.35 -20.25
CA ASP A 67 -28.55 -7.31 -19.84
C ASP A 67 -28.41 -7.70 -18.36
N LEU A 68 -27.44 -8.56 -18.09
CA LEU A 68 -27.09 -9.02 -16.75
C LEU A 68 -25.68 -8.53 -16.38
N GLY A 69 -25.38 -8.49 -15.09
CA GLY A 69 -24.06 -8.11 -14.58
C GLY A 69 -23.33 -9.29 -13.95
N ARG A 70 -22.59 -9.01 -12.86
CA ARG A 70 -21.92 -10.02 -12.06
C ARG A 70 -22.94 -10.99 -11.47
N ILE A 71 -22.65 -12.29 -11.57
CA ILE A 71 -23.47 -13.36 -10.99
C ILE A 71 -22.60 -14.15 -10.02
N ALA A 72 -23.02 -14.23 -8.77
CA ALA A 72 -22.45 -15.15 -7.78
C ALA A 72 -23.39 -16.34 -7.59
N ILE A 73 -22.81 -17.51 -7.35
CA ILE A 73 -23.52 -18.79 -7.36
C ILE A 73 -22.97 -19.70 -6.26
N THR A 74 -23.87 -20.37 -5.53
CA THR A 74 -23.47 -21.39 -4.55
C THR A 74 -24.46 -22.56 -4.58
N VAL A 75 -23.94 -23.78 -4.48
CA VAL A 75 -24.72 -25.01 -4.34
C VAL A 75 -24.73 -25.38 -2.86
N SER A 76 -25.90 -25.72 -2.31
CA SER A 76 -25.97 -26.13 -0.91
C SER A 76 -25.27 -27.48 -0.71
N PRO A 77 -24.27 -27.57 0.19
CA PRO A 77 -23.66 -28.86 0.52
C PRO A 77 -24.60 -29.80 1.28
N ALA A 78 -25.62 -29.24 1.95
CA ALA A 78 -26.62 -30.02 2.68
C ALA A 78 -27.64 -30.68 1.73
N THR A 79 -27.99 -30.02 0.63
CA THR A 79 -28.95 -30.53 -0.37
C THR A 79 -28.54 -30.03 -1.76
N PRO A 80 -27.83 -30.84 -2.56
CA PRO A 80 -27.27 -30.41 -3.84
C PRO A 80 -28.29 -29.94 -4.89
N GLU A 81 -29.57 -30.31 -4.74
CA GLU A 81 -30.66 -29.78 -5.56
C GLU A 81 -30.92 -28.28 -5.35
N VAL A 82 -30.53 -27.75 -4.18
CA VAL A 82 -30.70 -26.35 -3.80
C VAL A 82 -29.51 -25.52 -4.25
N VAL A 83 -29.80 -24.51 -5.05
CA VAL A 83 -28.80 -23.60 -5.63
C VAL A 83 -29.25 -22.16 -5.40
N TYR A 84 -28.35 -21.30 -4.95
CA TYR A 84 -28.60 -19.87 -4.76
C TYR A 84 -27.77 -19.04 -5.71
N ALA A 85 -28.37 -18.00 -6.30
CA ALA A 85 -27.69 -17.09 -7.22
C ALA A 85 -28.03 -15.63 -6.91
N VAL A 86 -27.02 -14.78 -6.73
CA VAL A 86 -27.20 -13.32 -6.75
C VAL A 86 -26.93 -12.85 -8.17
N VAL A 87 -27.95 -12.27 -8.80
CA VAL A 87 -27.89 -11.85 -10.21
C VAL A 87 -28.00 -10.34 -10.29
N GLU A 88 -26.91 -9.68 -10.70
CA GLU A 88 -26.93 -8.26 -11.05
C GLU A 88 -27.79 -8.03 -12.30
N SER A 89 -28.72 -7.09 -12.19
CA SER A 89 -29.50 -6.57 -13.31
C SER A 89 -29.94 -5.14 -12.95
N ARG A 90 -30.84 -4.52 -13.73
CA ARG A 90 -31.47 -3.24 -13.31
C ARG A 90 -32.13 -3.34 -11.92
N ARG A 91 -32.56 -4.54 -11.53
CA ARG A 91 -32.92 -4.87 -10.15
C ARG A 91 -32.15 -6.12 -9.74
N THR A 92 -31.09 -5.95 -8.96
CA THR A 92 -30.30 -7.07 -8.43
C THR A 92 -31.13 -7.89 -7.45
N VAL A 93 -31.12 -9.22 -7.62
CA VAL A 93 -31.99 -10.15 -6.88
C VAL A 93 -31.21 -11.40 -6.46
N LEU A 94 -31.53 -11.94 -5.28
CA LEU A 94 -31.17 -13.28 -4.85
C LEU A 94 -32.25 -14.25 -5.30
N PHE A 95 -31.85 -15.27 -6.05
CA PHE A 95 -32.69 -16.37 -6.49
C PHE A 95 -32.31 -17.67 -5.79
N ARG A 96 -33.29 -18.57 -5.69
CA ARG A 96 -33.11 -19.95 -5.25
C ARG A 96 -33.77 -20.90 -6.23
N SER A 97 -33.07 -21.98 -6.55
CA SER A 97 -33.58 -23.15 -7.26
C SER A 97 -33.70 -24.32 -6.29
N GLN A 98 -34.65 -25.22 -6.53
CA GLN A 98 -34.79 -26.51 -5.83
C GLN A 98 -34.61 -27.73 -6.75
N ASN A 99 -34.23 -27.50 -8.00
CA ASN A 99 -34.09 -28.51 -9.05
C ASN A 99 -32.83 -28.24 -9.88
N ARG A 100 -31.70 -27.98 -9.21
CA ARG A 100 -30.38 -27.87 -9.88
C ARG A 100 -30.36 -26.82 -11.01
N GLY A 101 -31.05 -25.69 -10.82
CA GLY A 101 -31.06 -24.54 -11.71
C GLY A 101 -32.04 -24.61 -12.89
N GLU A 102 -32.94 -25.61 -12.92
CA GLU A 102 -33.95 -25.73 -14.00
C GLU A 102 -35.02 -24.63 -13.92
N SER A 103 -35.43 -24.23 -12.72
CA SER A 103 -36.35 -23.11 -12.46
C SER A 103 -35.91 -22.33 -11.22
N TRP A 104 -36.24 -21.04 -11.16
CA TRP A 104 -35.77 -20.15 -10.11
C TRP A 104 -36.93 -19.40 -9.45
N VAL A 105 -36.80 -19.16 -8.16
CA VAL A 105 -37.73 -18.32 -7.40
C VAL A 105 -36.95 -17.18 -6.79
N GLU A 106 -37.48 -15.97 -6.91
CA GLU A 106 -36.93 -14.79 -6.26
C GLU A 106 -37.12 -14.88 -4.74
N MET A 107 -36.03 -14.69 -3.99
CA MET A 107 -36.05 -14.70 -2.54
C MET A 107 -36.05 -13.28 -1.97
N ASN A 108 -35.20 -12.39 -2.50
CA ASN A 108 -35.00 -11.05 -1.93
C ASN A 108 -34.28 -10.09 -2.90
N SER A 109 -34.63 -8.80 -2.86
CA SER A 109 -34.00 -7.72 -3.64
C SER A 109 -33.70 -6.46 -2.81
N SER A 110 -33.55 -6.62 -1.49
CA SER A 110 -33.23 -5.53 -0.58
C SER A 110 -31.79 -5.04 -0.76
N THR A 111 -31.46 -3.91 -0.14
CA THR A 111 -30.12 -3.30 -0.19
C THR A 111 -29.00 -4.27 0.16
N ASN A 112 -29.19 -5.18 1.14
CA ASN A 112 -28.18 -6.18 1.52
C ASN A 112 -27.80 -7.12 0.36
N VAL A 113 -28.72 -7.33 -0.59
CA VAL A 113 -28.51 -8.13 -1.79
C VAL A 113 -28.07 -7.26 -2.96
N SER A 114 -28.64 -6.06 -3.10
CA SER A 114 -28.50 -5.23 -4.29
C SER A 114 -27.38 -4.19 -4.25
N GLN A 115 -26.73 -3.97 -3.10
CA GLN A 115 -25.70 -2.94 -2.94
C GLN A 115 -24.41 -3.32 -3.68
N ARG A 116 -23.94 -2.42 -4.57
CA ARG A 116 -22.67 -2.49 -5.31
C ARG A 116 -22.32 -3.93 -5.79
N PRO A 117 -23.16 -4.57 -6.61
CA PRO A 117 -23.03 -5.99 -6.96
C PRO A 117 -21.69 -6.34 -7.60
N PHE A 118 -21.14 -5.47 -8.45
CA PHE A 118 -19.81 -5.68 -9.02
C PHE A 118 -18.73 -5.92 -7.95
N TYR A 119 -18.90 -5.37 -6.74
CA TYR A 119 -18.00 -5.47 -5.60
C TYR A 119 -18.49 -6.52 -4.56
N PHE A 120 -19.81 -6.60 -4.31
CA PHE A 120 -20.44 -7.40 -3.24
C PHE A 120 -21.46 -8.45 -3.71
N SER A 121 -21.17 -9.26 -4.73
CA SER A 121 -22.12 -10.32 -5.15
C SER A 121 -22.08 -11.61 -4.32
N LEU A 122 -21.04 -11.87 -3.52
CA LEU A 122 -20.82 -13.18 -2.88
C LEU A 122 -22.03 -13.68 -2.06
N VAL A 123 -22.31 -14.98 -2.18
CA VAL A 123 -23.33 -15.72 -1.41
C VAL A 123 -22.73 -17.07 -0.99
N VAL A 124 -22.97 -17.50 0.26
CA VAL A 124 -22.37 -18.72 0.82
C VAL A 124 -23.46 -19.55 1.49
N ALA A 125 -23.66 -20.79 1.03
CA ALA A 125 -24.61 -21.71 1.65
C ALA A 125 -24.02 -22.36 2.92
N ASP A 126 -24.85 -22.57 3.94
CA ASP A 126 -24.45 -23.33 5.12
C ASP A 126 -24.25 -24.82 4.75
N PRO A 127 -23.18 -25.48 5.23
CA PRO A 127 -22.88 -26.86 4.87
C PRO A 127 -23.80 -27.90 5.52
N LYS A 128 -24.61 -27.52 6.51
CA LYS A 128 -25.53 -28.42 7.24
C LYS A 128 -27.01 -28.03 7.12
N SER A 129 -27.33 -26.87 6.53
CA SER A 129 -28.72 -26.43 6.31
C SER A 129 -28.90 -25.86 4.92
N ALA A 130 -29.87 -26.40 4.17
CA ALA A 130 -30.20 -25.91 2.83
C ALA A 130 -30.90 -24.54 2.84
N ASP A 131 -31.46 -24.13 3.97
CA ASP A 131 -32.19 -22.86 4.12
C ASP A 131 -31.36 -21.77 4.80
N ARG A 132 -30.20 -22.11 5.39
CA ARG A 132 -29.29 -21.11 5.94
C ARG A 132 -28.30 -20.64 4.88
N VAL A 133 -28.26 -19.33 4.65
CA VAL A 133 -27.40 -18.71 3.64
C VAL A 133 -26.81 -17.40 4.17
N TYR A 134 -25.56 -17.17 3.86
CA TYR A 134 -24.81 -15.99 4.26
C TYR A 134 -24.60 -15.09 3.04
N LYS A 135 -24.64 -13.78 3.30
CA LYS A 135 -24.41 -12.74 2.30
C LYS A 135 -23.29 -11.82 2.80
N PRO A 136 -22.03 -12.13 2.47
CA PRO A 136 -20.95 -11.15 2.53
C PRO A 136 -21.25 -9.93 1.64
N GLY A 137 -20.83 -8.76 2.07
CA GLY A 137 -21.04 -7.49 1.37
C GLY A 137 -20.46 -6.35 2.19
N LEU A 138 -20.95 -5.11 2.00
CA LEU A 138 -20.55 -3.97 2.85
C LEU A 138 -20.69 -4.32 4.34
N GLN A 139 -21.79 -5.00 4.69
CA GLN A 139 -22.02 -5.65 5.97
C GLN A 139 -22.38 -7.11 5.72
N ALA A 140 -21.90 -8.02 6.55
CA ALA A 140 -22.27 -9.42 6.45
C ALA A 140 -23.67 -9.66 7.03
N ALA A 141 -24.49 -10.36 6.27
CA ALA A 141 -25.83 -10.77 6.68
C ALA A 141 -25.97 -12.30 6.64
N VAL A 142 -26.91 -12.82 7.42
CA VAL A 142 -27.29 -14.23 7.44
C VAL A 142 -28.81 -14.37 7.40
N SER A 143 -29.27 -15.37 6.67
CA SER A 143 -30.67 -15.76 6.59
C SER A 143 -30.81 -17.22 7.02
N ASP A 144 -31.87 -17.52 7.76
CA ASP A 144 -32.27 -18.86 8.20
C ASP A 144 -33.55 -19.36 7.51
N ASP A 145 -34.08 -18.59 6.56
CA ASP A 145 -35.35 -18.85 5.87
C ASP A 145 -35.21 -18.83 4.34
N ALA A 146 -34.06 -19.34 3.86
CA ALA A 146 -33.68 -19.46 2.46
C ALA A 146 -33.49 -18.11 1.73
N GLY A 147 -33.00 -17.10 2.45
CA GLY A 147 -32.67 -15.79 1.90
C GLY A 147 -33.85 -14.82 1.84
N LYS A 148 -35.00 -15.14 2.45
CA LYS A 148 -36.20 -14.28 2.43
C LYS A 148 -36.05 -13.10 3.38
N THR A 149 -35.57 -13.35 4.60
CA THR A 149 -35.26 -12.35 5.62
C THR A 149 -33.80 -12.44 6.07
N TRP A 150 -33.24 -11.31 6.54
CA TRP A 150 -31.82 -11.18 6.87
C TRP A 150 -31.63 -10.63 8.28
N GLY A 151 -30.76 -11.29 9.05
CA GLY A 151 -30.17 -10.79 10.29
C GLY A 151 -28.72 -10.37 10.08
N ALA A 152 -28.20 -9.55 10.99
CA ALA A 152 -26.80 -9.14 11.00
C ALA A 152 -25.89 -10.29 11.45
N LEU A 153 -24.76 -10.47 10.78
CA LEU A 153 -23.69 -11.40 11.20
C LEU A 153 -22.62 -10.63 11.99
N GLY A 154 -23.03 -10.05 13.12
CA GLY A 154 -22.26 -9.07 13.88
C GLY A 154 -22.54 -7.62 13.45
N ALA A 155 -22.13 -6.65 14.26
CA ALA A 155 -22.47 -5.24 14.06
C ALA A 155 -21.73 -4.55 12.90
N GLY A 156 -20.54 -5.06 12.55
CA GLY A 156 -19.62 -4.47 11.58
C GLY A 156 -19.11 -3.07 11.96
N GLY A 157 -17.95 -2.69 11.42
CA GLY A 157 -17.12 -1.56 11.87
C GLY A 157 -17.73 -0.17 11.72
N VAL A 158 -18.94 -0.04 11.15
CA VAL A 158 -19.63 1.24 10.97
C VAL A 158 -20.23 1.75 12.29
N PHE A 159 -20.57 0.87 13.24
CA PHE A 159 -21.30 1.25 14.46
C PHE A 159 -20.73 0.72 15.78
N GLY A 160 -19.53 0.13 15.81
CA GLY A 160 -18.91 -0.32 17.06
C GLY A 160 -17.78 -1.34 16.89
N PRO A 161 -17.26 -1.92 18.00
CA PRO A 161 -16.18 -2.89 17.96
C PRO A 161 -16.65 -4.22 17.33
N SER A 162 -16.32 -4.42 16.06
CA SER A 162 -16.62 -5.64 15.31
C SER A 162 -15.59 -5.85 14.19
N TYR A 163 -15.94 -6.61 13.14
CA TYR A 163 -15.14 -6.74 11.93
C TYR A 163 -15.20 -5.46 11.07
N HIS A 164 -14.15 -5.18 10.29
CA HIS A 164 -14.15 -4.11 9.30
C HIS A 164 -15.21 -4.38 8.21
N SER A 165 -15.84 -3.35 7.62
CA SER A 165 -16.78 -3.51 6.51
C SER A 165 -16.14 -4.17 5.28
N ASP A 166 -16.91 -4.33 4.20
CA ASP A 166 -16.38 -4.80 2.91
C ASP A 166 -15.91 -6.27 3.01
N VAL A 167 -16.88 -7.14 3.27
CA VAL A 167 -16.67 -8.57 3.47
C VAL A 167 -16.61 -9.29 2.13
N HIS A 168 -15.42 -9.74 1.77
CA HIS A 168 -15.14 -10.38 0.49
C HIS A 168 -15.01 -11.90 0.56
N ALA A 169 -14.84 -12.47 1.76
CA ALA A 169 -14.73 -13.91 1.94
C ALA A 169 -15.39 -14.38 3.24
N LEU A 170 -16.04 -15.54 3.16
CA LEU A 170 -16.55 -16.24 4.33
C LEU A 170 -16.40 -17.75 4.12
N TRP A 171 -15.75 -18.40 5.07
CA TRP A 171 -15.69 -19.86 5.14
C TRP A 171 -16.46 -20.35 6.37
N VAL A 172 -17.27 -21.39 6.18
CA VAL A 172 -18.05 -22.04 7.24
C VAL A 172 -17.53 -23.47 7.39
N ASN A 173 -17.17 -23.87 8.61
CA ASN A 173 -16.64 -25.21 8.82
C ASN A 173 -17.74 -26.28 8.62
N PRO A 174 -17.58 -27.23 7.69
CA PRO A 174 -18.59 -28.26 7.42
C PRO A 174 -18.80 -29.23 8.59
N ARG A 175 -17.83 -29.36 9.50
CA ARG A 175 -17.95 -30.21 10.69
C ARG A 175 -18.60 -29.49 11.87
N ASN A 176 -18.44 -28.16 11.95
CA ASN A 176 -19.00 -27.34 13.01
C ASN A 176 -19.34 -25.94 12.50
N THR A 177 -20.62 -25.69 12.18
CA THR A 177 -21.10 -24.43 11.58
C THR A 177 -21.06 -23.22 12.53
N ASP A 178 -20.63 -23.42 13.78
CA ASP A 178 -20.34 -22.33 14.72
C ASP A 178 -18.94 -21.74 14.50
N GLN A 179 -18.08 -22.43 13.74
CA GLN A 179 -16.75 -21.97 13.36
C GLN A 179 -16.80 -21.36 11.96
N LEU A 180 -16.51 -20.06 11.90
CA LEU A 180 -16.41 -19.30 10.65
C LEU A 180 -15.05 -18.63 10.56
N VAL A 181 -14.65 -18.29 9.34
CA VAL A 181 -13.50 -17.43 9.07
C VAL A 181 -13.95 -16.37 8.06
N MET A 182 -13.78 -15.11 8.40
CA MET A 182 -14.22 -13.98 7.58
C MET A 182 -13.01 -13.16 7.12
N GLY A 183 -12.96 -12.86 5.82
CA GLY A 183 -11.99 -11.96 5.22
C GLY A 183 -12.69 -10.68 4.74
N THR A 184 -12.15 -9.54 5.14
CA THR A 184 -12.63 -8.21 4.77
C THR A 184 -11.45 -7.36 4.31
N ASP A 185 -11.70 -6.16 3.79
CA ASP A 185 -10.63 -5.24 3.39
C ASP A 185 -9.70 -4.85 4.58
N GLY A 186 -10.24 -4.88 5.82
CA GLY A 186 -9.47 -4.67 7.06
C GLY A 186 -8.72 -5.91 7.58
N GLY A 187 -8.89 -7.08 6.98
CA GLY A 187 -8.13 -8.30 7.30
C GLY A 187 -8.98 -9.52 7.66
N LEU A 188 -8.47 -10.36 8.58
CA LEU A 188 -9.05 -11.66 8.90
C LEU A 188 -9.69 -11.66 10.30
N TYR A 189 -10.88 -12.25 10.40
CA TYR A 189 -11.65 -12.34 11.64
C TYR A 189 -12.16 -13.76 11.88
N THR A 190 -12.18 -14.17 13.15
CA THR A 190 -12.73 -15.46 13.61
C THR A 190 -13.72 -15.21 14.75
N PRO A 191 -14.93 -15.79 14.72
CA PRO A 191 -15.89 -15.60 15.80
C PRO A 191 -15.72 -16.67 16.89
N PRO A 192 -15.94 -16.34 18.17
CA PRO A 192 -16.08 -17.33 19.22
C PRO A 192 -17.49 -17.95 19.27
N ASP A 193 -18.48 -17.35 18.60
CA ASP A 193 -19.91 -17.52 18.86
C ASP A 193 -20.78 -17.48 17.57
N ARG A 194 -20.43 -18.27 16.55
CA ARG A 194 -21.17 -18.35 15.26
C ARG A 194 -21.37 -17.00 14.55
N GLY A 195 -20.56 -15.99 14.87
CA GLY A 195 -20.54 -14.70 14.17
C GLY A 195 -21.38 -13.60 14.80
N SER A 196 -21.83 -13.73 16.06
CA SER A 196 -22.36 -12.57 16.80
C SER A 196 -21.26 -11.60 17.22
N THR A 197 -20.07 -12.12 17.55
CA THR A 197 -18.86 -11.33 17.82
C THR A 197 -17.69 -11.85 17.00
N TRP A 198 -16.67 -10.99 16.84
CA TRP A 198 -15.55 -11.27 15.95
C TRP A 198 -14.22 -10.89 16.61
N ARG A 199 -13.25 -11.81 16.55
CA ARG A 199 -11.87 -11.57 16.96
C ARG A 199 -11.02 -11.29 15.72
N PHE A 200 -10.34 -10.16 15.72
CA PHE A 200 -9.36 -9.80 14.69
C PHE A 200 -8.07 -10.61 14.84
N VAL A 201 -7.51 -11.06 13.72
CA VAL A 201 -6.22 -11.77 13.67
C VAL A 201 -5.09 -10.76 13.48
N GLN A 202 -4.52 -10.30 14.59
CA GLN A 202 -3.51 -9.24 14.65
C GLN A 202 -2.10 -9.68 14.21
N SER A 203 -1.88 -10.96 13.95
CA SER A 203 -0.57 -11.52 13.60
C SER A 203 -0.22 -11.51 12.11
N LEU A 204 -1.10 -10.96 11.26
CA LEU A 204 -0.89 -10.88 9.81
C LEU A 204 -0.40 -9.49 9.39
N PRO A 205 0.87 -9.33 8.93
CA PRO A 205 1.40 -8.06 8.46
C PRO A 205 0.98 -7.80 7.01
N VAL A 206 -0.31 -7.55 6.78
CA VAL A 206 -0.92 -7.41 5.44
C VAL A 206 -1.33 -5.97 5.11
N GLY A 207 -0.85 -4.98 5.87
CA GLY A 207 -1.15 -3.57 5.63
C GLY A 207 -0.77 -3.09 4.23
N GLN A 208 -1.64 -2.27 3.63
CA GLN A 208 -1.52 -1.73 2.29
C GLN A 208 -1.28 -0.22 2.32
N PHE A 209 -0.03 0.20 2.49
CA PHE A 209 0.31 1.63 2.54
C PHE A 209 0.41 2.22 1.13
N TYR A 210 -0.20 3.40 0.94
CA TYR A 210 -0.04 4.20 -0.27
C TYR A 210 1.19 5.09 -0.22
N HIS A 211 1.33 5.83 0.89
CA HIS A 211 2.35 6.84 1.08
C HIS A 211 3.06 6.67 2.42
N VAL A 212 4.29 7.19 2.52
CA VAL A 212 5.04 7.21 3.77
C VAL A 212 5.72 8.56 4.00
N SER A 213 5.63 9.06 5.22
CA SER A 213 6.37 10.23 5.69
C SER A 213 6.89 10.03 7.13
N TYR A 214 7.51 11.06 7.70
CA TYR A 214 8.17 11.00 9.00
C TYR A 214 8.07 12.35 9.74
N ASP A 215 8.26 12.32 11.06
CA ASP A 215 8.56 13.51 11.85
C ASP A 215 10.07 13.61 12.19
N LEU A 216 10.46 14.62 12.95
CA LEU A 216 11.84 14.80 13.43
C LEU A 216 11.96 14.54 14.93
N GLN A 217 11.05 13.78 15.57
CA GLN A 217 11.19 13.42 16.98
C GLN A 217 12.31 12.39 17.19
N TRP A 218 12.69 12.11 18.43
CA TRP A 218 13.60 11.01 18.76
C TRP A 218 13.01 10.09 19.85
N PRO A 219 12.75 8.80 19.55
CA PRO A 219 12.75 8.22 18.20
C PRO A 219 11.70 8.89 17.31
N TYR A 220 11.97 8.97 16.00
CA TYR A 220 11.02 9.57 15.05
C TYR A 220 9.81 8.65 14.86
N ASN A 221 8.69 9.24 14.47
CA ASN A 221 7.50 8.52 14.05
C ASN A 221 7.40 8.46 12.53
N VAL A 222 6.81 7.37 12.04
CA VAL A 222 6.47 7.10 10.65
C VAL A 222 4.98 7.32 10.48
N TYR A 223 4.60 7.98 9.40
CA TYR A 223 3.22 8.30 9.05
C TYR A 223 2.88 7.64 7.71
N GLY A 224 1.64 7.20 7.56
CA GLY A 224 1.17 6.68 6.28
C GLY A 224 -0.31 6.32 6.28
N GLY A 225 -0.91 6.40 5.10
CA GLY A 225 -2.28 6.03 4.86
C GLY A 225 -2.43 4.61 4.30
N LEU A 226 -3.45 3.89 4.78
CA LEU A 226 -3.80 2.54 4.37
C LEU A 226 -5.08 2.50 3.52
N GLN A 227 -5.14 1.58 2.55
CA GLN A 227 -6.39 1.23 1.86
C GLN A 227 -7.43 0.71 2.85
N ASP A 228 -8.63 1.28 2.82
CA ASP A 228 -9.80 0.95 3.65
C ASP A 228 -9.49 0.82 5.14
N ASN A 229 -8.42 1.46 5.62
CA ASN A 229 -7.96 1.22 6.98
C ASN A 229 -7.24 2.42 7.57
N SER A 230 -7.76 3.62 7.34
CA SER A 230 -7.36 4.87 7.99
C SER A 230 -5.93 5.33 7.69
N THR A 231 -5.63 6.54 8.16
CA THR A 231 -4.28 7.09 8.25
C THR A 231 -3.72 6.85 9.65
N TRP A 232 -2.46 6.41 9.73
CA TRP A 232 -1.81 6.05 10.99
C TRP A 232 -0.43 6.69 11.15
N PHE A 233 -0.02 6.81 12.41
CA PHE A 233 1.39 7.03 12.74
C PHE A 233 1.85 6.13 13.88
N GLY A 234 3.15 5.83 13.90
CA GLY A 234 3.75 4.95 14.89
C GLY A 234 5.27 5.11 14.92
N PRO A 235 5.94 4.57 15.95
CA PRO A 235 7.36 4.82 16.17
C PRO A 235 8.26 3.99 15.26
N SER A 236 9.42 4.56 14.90
CA SER A 236 10.51 3.85 14.20
C SER A 236 11.24 2.81 15.04
N ARG A 237 11.08 2.85 16.37
CA ARG A 237 11.65 1.88 17.31
C ARG A 237 10.92 1.86 18.65
N ARG A 238 10.83 0.67 19.23
CA ARG A 238 10.33 0.42 20.59
C ARG A 238 11.07 -0.75 21.24
N SER A 239 11.19 -0.71 22.57
CA SER A 239 11.71 -1.86 23.32
C SER A 239 10.75 -3.04 23.16
N GLY A 240 11.28 -4.25 23.00
CA GLY A 240 10.46 -5.43 22.72
C GLY A 240 9.84 -5.49 21.32
N GLY A 241 10.14 -4.53 20.43
CA GLY A 241 9.65 -4.47 19.06
C GLY A 241 8.40 -3.60 18.88
N ILE A 242 7.98 -3.41 17.63
CA ILE A 242 6.91 -2.49 17.24
C ILE A 242 5.61 -3.27 16.99
N GLY A 243 4.76 -3.37 18.00
CA GLY A 243 3.40 -3.92 17.88
C GLY A 243 2.35 -2.91 17.39
N GLY A 244 1.18 -3.41 17.01
CA GLY A 244 0.04 -2.59 16.57
C GLY A 244 -0.46 -1.63 17.65
N ARG A 245 -0.27 -1.97 18.93
CA ARG A 245 -0.61 -1.08 20.07
C ARG A 245 0.13 0.26 20.08
N HIS A 246 1.25 0.36 19.37
CA HIS A 246 2.06 1.58 19.33
C HIS A 246 1.61 2.54 18.22
N TRP A 247 0.68 2.12 17.38
CA TRP A 247 0.16 2.91 16.28
C TRP A 247 -1.13 3.63 16.70
N GLN A 248 -1.27 4.87 16.26
CA GLN A 248 -2.46 5.68 16.50
C GLN A 248 -3.06 6.10 15.16
N SER A 249 -4.38 5.89 15.02
CA SER A 249 -5.15 6.32 13.86
C SER A 249 -5.44 7.82 13.96
N LEU A 250 -5.29 8.53 12.84
CA LEU A 250 -5.50 9.98 12.73
C LEU A 250 -6.82 10.30 12.01
N SER A 251 -7.02 9.72 10.82
CA SER A 251 -8.20 9.97 9.98
C SER A 251 -8.77 8.65 9.43
N PRO A 252 -10.10 8.49 9.30
CA PRO A 252 -10.76 7.27 8.84
C PRO A 252 -10.78 7.16 7.31
N GLY A 253 -11.32 6.06 6.79
CA GLY A 253 -11.49 5.85 5.35
C GLY A 253 -10.21 5.31 4.71
N ASP A 254 -10.01 5.61 3.43
CA ASP A 254 -8.76 5.28 2.75
C ASP A 254 -7.78 6.39 3.05
N GLY A 255 -6.73 6.08 3.79
CA GLY A 255 -5.67 7.04 4.05
C GLY A 255 -4.69 7.09 2.89
N PHE A 256 -4.21 8.28 2.54
CA PHE A 256 -3.13 8.46 1.56
C PHE A 256 -1.97 9.25 2.16
N TRP A 257 -1.83 10.53 1.78
CA TRP A 257 -0.77 11.41 2.25
C TRP A 257 -1.02 11.84 3.70
N SER A 258 0.01 11.73 4.54
CA SER A 258 -0.01 12.23 5.91
C SER A 258 1.31 12.93 6.19
N PHE A 259 1.28 14.20 6.59
CA PHE A 259 2.48 14.98 6.86
C PHE A 259 2.34 15.80 8.14
N VAL A 260 3.35 15.75 9.00
CA VAL A 260 3.47 16.65 10.15
C VAL A 260 3.89 18.04 9.69
N ASP A 261 3.26 19.09 10.22
CA ASP A 261 3.70 20.46 9.95
C ASP A 261 5.09 20.69 10.57
N PRO A 262 6.08 21.20 9.80
CA PRO A 262 7.43 21.39 10.31
C PRO A 262 7.54 22.48 11.40
N ARG A 263 6.49 23.28 11.64
CA ARG A 263 6.44 24.35 12.64
C ARG A 263 5.73 23.92 13.92
N ASP A 264 4.88 22.90 13.86
CA ASP A 264 4.10 22.40 14.98
C ASP A 264 3.95 20.89 14.86
N GLU A 265 4.63 20.17 15.75
CA GLU A 265 4.64 18.71 15.71
C GLU A 265 3.28 18.09 16.04
N ASP A 266 2.37 18.81 16.69
CA ASP A 266 1.03 18.30 17.00
C ASP A 266 0.08 18.40 15.80
N VAL A 267 0.43 19.17 14.76
CA VAL A 267 -0.40 19.38 13.57
C VAL A 267 -0.02 18.42 12.46
N VAL A 268 -1.01 17.69 11.95
CA VAL A 268 -0.86 16.77 10.80
C VAL A 268 -1.85 17.13 9.71
N TYR A 269 -1.40 17.05 8.46
CA TYR A 269 -2.25 17.13 7.28
C TYR A 269 -2.52 15.72 6.76
N ASP A 270 -3.78 15.29 6.78
CA ASP A 270 -4.19 13.95 6.35
C ASP A 270 -5.11 14.04 5.12
N GLU A 271 -4.74 13.36 4.05
CA GLU A 271 -5.59 13.17 2.87
C GLU A 271 -6.31 11.82 2.96
N ILE A 272 -7.60 11.85 2.64
CA ILE A 272 -8.44 10.66 2.49
C ILE A 272 -9.20 10.71 1.16
N GLN A 273 -9.75 9.56 0.75
CA GLN A 273 -10.31 9.35 -0.60
C GLN A 273 -11.13 10.50 -1.19
N GLY A 274 -10.95 10.72 -2.48
CA GLY A 274 -11.69 11.72 -3.24
C GLY A 274 -11.22 13.15 -2.95
N GLY A 275 -9.98 13.29 -2.50
CA GLY A 275 -9.33 14.57 -2.23
C GLY A 275 -9.87 15.27 -1.00
N ASN A 276 -10.39 14.55 0.00
CA ASN A 276 -10.76 15.16 1.26
C ASN A 276 -9.48 15.41 2.08
N LEU A 277 -9.31 16.62 2.60
CA LEU A 277 -8.09 17.04 3.28
C LEU A 277 -8.42 17.59 4.66
N PHE A 278 -7.77 17.04 5.68
CA PHE A 278 -7.96 17.44 7.07
C PHE A 278 -6.68 17.97 7.69
N ARG A 279 -6.82 18.98 8.55
CA ARG A 279 -5.83 19.32 9.56
C ARG A 279 -6.24 18.65 10.87
N THR A 280 -5.37 17.80 11.40
CA THR A 280 -5.59 16.99 12.59
C THR A 280 -4.62 17.39 13.70
N GLN A 281 -5.11 17.53 14.93
CA GLN A 281 -4.25 17.65 16.12
C GLN A 281 -3.97 16.25 16.69
N LYS A 282 -2.71 15.81 16.78
CA LYS A 282 -2.37 14.42 17.22
C LYS A 282 -2.79 14.16 18.65
N SER A 283 -2.63 15.17 19.52
CA SER A 283 -2.90 15.07 20.95
C SER A 283 -4.38 14.90 21.29
N THR A 284 -5.28 15.52 20.51
CA THR A 284 -6.73 15.53 20.78
C THR A 284 -7.56 14.77 19.74
N LEU A 285 -6.98 14.46 18.57
CA LEU A 285 -7.66 13.95 17.38
C LEU A 285 -8.76 14.88 16.83
N GLU A 286 -8.73 16.16 17.21
CA GLU A 286 -9.59 17.18 16.62
C GLU A 286 -9.21 17.40 15.16
N ARG A 287 -10.22 17.47 14.28
CA ARG A 287 -10.04 17.56 12.84
C ARG A 287 -10.81 18.73 12.26
N LYS A 288 -10.18 19.44 11.31
CA LYS A 288 -10.79 20.49 10.51
C LYS A 288 -10.63 20.19 9.02
N ASP A 289 -11.73 20.20 8.28
CA ASP A 289 -11.68 20.18 6.80
C ASP A 289 -11.01 21.47 6.32
N ILE A 290 -9.94 21.31 5.54
CA ILE A 290 -9.18 22.41 4.95
C ILE A 290 -9.07 22.26 3.44
N ARG A 291 -9.91 21.44 2.79
CA ARG A 291 -9.87 21.25 1.34
C ARG A 291 -10.22 22.56 0.60
N PRO A 292 -9.46 22.95 -0.45
CA PRO A 292 -9.83 24.08 -1.31
C PRO A 292 -11.23 23.90 -1.88
N SER A 293 -12.07 24.93 -1.74
CA SER A 293 -13.43 24.95 -2.29
C SER A 293 -13.54 25.96 -3.44
N PRO A 294 -14.37 25.68 -4.46
CA PRO A 294 -14.58 26.62 -5.56
C PRO A 294 -15.23 27.92 -5.07
N GLY A 295 -14.78 29.05 -5.62
CA GLY A 295 -15.43 30.34 -5.40
C GLY A 295 -16.78 30.45 -6.11
N ILE A 296 -17.52 31.52 -5.84
CA ILE A 296 -18.79 31.80 -6.53
C ILE A 296 -18.53 31.92 -8.05
N GLY A 297 -19.22 31.08 -8.83
CA GLY A 297 -19.12 31.07 -10.29
C GLY A 297 -17.95 30.25 -10.86
N GLU A 298 -17.12 29.65 -10.02
CA GLU A 298 -16.07 28.73 -10.46
C GLU A 298 -16.62 27.32 -10.71
N PRO A 299 -16.02 26.54 -11.64
CA PRO A 299 -16.41 25.16 -11.85
C PRO A 299 -16.11 24.31 -10.61
N LYS A 300 -16.84 23.21 -10.45
CA LYS A 300 -16.53 22.19 -9.45
C LYS A 300 -15.07 21.72 -9.63
N TYR A 301 -14.32 21.68 -8.55
CA TYR A 301 -12.96 21.13 -8.55
C TYR A 301 -12.97 19.62 -8.68
N ARG A 302 -12.00 19.09 -9.42
CA ARG A 302 -11.78 17.67 -9.64
C ARG A 302 -10.56 17.24 -8.83
N PHE A 303 -10.78 16.30 -7.94
CA PHE A 303 -9.72 15.72 -7.11
C PHE A 303 -9.58 14.24 -7.41
N ASN A 304 -8.35 13.75 -7.33
CA ASN A 304 -8.06 12.33 -7.51
C ASN A 304 -8.59 11.52 -6.32
N TRP A 305 -8.71 10.21 -6.48
CA TRP A 305 -8.90 9.30 -5.33
C TRP A 305 -7.76 9.45 -4.32
N ASN A 306 -6.53 9.53 -4.81
CA ASN A 306 -5.29 9.73 -4.06
C ASN A 306 -4.71 11.10 -4.45
N THR A 307 -5.09 12.14 -3.70
CA THR A 307 -4.78 13.52 -4.07
C THR A 307 -3.45 13.99 -3.48
N PRO A 308 -2.50 14.50 -4.28
CA PRO A 308 -1.16 14.81 -3.80
C PRO A 308 -1.12 16.01 -2.84
N ILE A 309 -0.42 15.81 -1.72
CA ILE A 309 0.10 16.86 -0.84
C ILE A 309 1.62 16.98 -1.05
N HIS A 310 2.15 18.21 -1.05
CA HIS A 310 3.59 18.44 -0.98
C HIS A 310 3.92 19.52 0.04
N LEU A 311 4.85 19.26 0.97
CA LEU A 311 5.39 20.27 1.88
C LEU A 311 6.70 20.83 1.35
N SER A 312 6.80 22.16 1.30
CA SER A 312 8.01 22.84 0.82
C SER A 312 9.19 22.60 1.77
N ARG A 313 10.30 22.10 1.22
CA ARG A 313 11.60 22.03 1.92
C ARG A 313 12.31 23.38 1.93
N ALA A 314 12.17 24.17 0.87
CA ALA A 314 12.88 25.44 0.73
C ALA A 314 12.17 26.61 1.44
N ALA A 315 10.87 26.48 1.76
CA ALA A 315 10.08 27.46 2.48
C ALA A 315 9.12 26.78 3.49
N PRO A 316 9.64 26.35 4.67
CA PRO A 316 8.85 25.67 5.70
C PRO A 316 7.54 26.39 6.05
N GLY A 317 6.45 25.62 6.19
CA GLY A 317 5.10 26.14 6.41
C GLY A 317 4.30 26.40 5.13
N THR A 318 4.91 26.20 3.95
CA THR A 318 4.18 26.18 2.67
C THR A 318 3.75 24.75 2.34
N MET A 319 2.46 24.57 2.02
CA MET A 319 1.90 23.31 1.55
C MET A 319 1.22 23.51 0.19
N TYR A 320 1.39 22.53 -0.69
CA TYR A 320 0.70 22.45 -1.98
C TYR A 320 -0.32 21.32 -1.97
N TYR A 321 -1.40 21.52 -2.71
CA TYR A 321 -2.46 20.53 -2.87
C TYR A 321 -2.98 20.51 -4.31
N GLY A 322 -3.13 19.31 -4.89
CA GLY A 322 -3.48 19.14 -6.30
C GLY A 322 -4.97 18.89 -6.52
N ALA A 323 -5.60 19.66 -7.40
CA ALA A 323 -6.88 19.30 -8.03
C ALA A 323 -6.62 19.14 -9.54
N GLN A 324 -7.51 19.62 -10.41
CA GLN A 324 -7.07 20.03 -11.76
C GLN A 324 -6.19 21.29 -11.73
N PHE A 325 -6.24 22.04 -10.63
CA PHE A 325 -5.42 23.22 -10.34
C PHE A 325 -4.45 22.93 -9.19
N LEU A 326 -3.30 23.57 -9.20
CA LEU A 326 -2.39 23.57 -8.06
C LEU A 326 -2.74 24.70 -7.09
N PHE A 327 -2.98 24.34 -5.83
CA PHE A 327 -3.20 25.27 -4.74
C PHE A 327 -2.01 25.34 -3.81
N ARG A 328 -1.84 26.50 -3.16
CA ARG A 328 -0.82 26.75 -2.15
C ARG A 328 -1.44 27.38 -0.90
N THR A 329 -1.07 26.90 0.28
CA THR A 329 -1.36 27.53 1.56
C THR A 329 -0.06 27.81 2.32
N ARG A 330 -0.10 28.82 3.20
CA ARG A 330 0.98 29.18 4.13
C ARG A 330 0.49 29.31 5.58
N ASP A 331 -0.81 29.13 5.79
CA ASP A 331 -1.52 29.36 7.05
C ASP A 331 -2.26 28.09 7.49
N MET A 332 -1.63 26.93 7.28
CA MET A 332 -2.14 25.62 7.72
C MET A 332 -3.54 25.29 7.15
N GLY A 333 -3.80 25.70 5.90
CA GLY A 333 -5.06 25.43 5.20
C GLY A 333 -6.22 26.35 5.59
N GLU A 334 -5.98 27.44 6.32
CA GLU A 334 -7.02 28.45 6.57
C GLU A 334 -7.41 29.20 5.29
N SER A 335 -6.44 29.42 4.38
CA SER A 335 -6.69 29.97 3.06
C SER A 335 -5.84 29.31 1.98
N TRP A 336 -6.33 29.39 0.73
CA TRP A 336 -5.70 28.80 -0.44
C TRP A 336 -5.54 29.79 -1.58
N GLU A 337 -4.35 29.80 -2.17
CA GLU A 337 -4.01 30.53 -3.38
C GLU A 337 -3.96 29.55 -4.56
N ARG A 338 -4.78 29.76 -5.61
CA ARG A 338 -4.63 29.03 -6.87
C ARG A 338 -3.41 29.57 -7.62
N ILE A 339 -2.42 28.71 -7.86
CA ILE A 339 -1.14 29.07 -8.50
C ILE A 339 -0.93 28.38 -9.84
N SER A 340 -2.00 27.94 -10.50
CA SER A 340 -1.92 27.38 -11.85
C SER A 340 -3.25 27.55 -12.61
N PRO A 341 -3.22 27.47 -13.96
CA PRO A 341 -4.40 27.11 -14.75
C PRO A 341 -4.73 25.62 -14.56
N ASP A 342 -5.74 25.12 -15.28
CA ASP A 342 -6.00 23.68 -15.35
C ASP A 342 -4.78 22.99 -15.98
N LEU A 343 -4.11 22.12 -15.23
CA LEU A 343 -2.88 21.46 -15.66
C LEU A 343 -3.13 20.13 -16.40
N THR A 344 -4.39 19.78 -16.63
CA THR A 344 -4.79 18.48 -17.17
C THR A 344 -5.12 18.62 -18.66
N THR A 345 -5.47 17.52 -19.32
CA THR A 345 -6.04 17.55 -20.69
C THR A 345 -7.42 18.22 -20.71
N ASN A 346 -8.10 18.26 -19.56
CA ASN A 346 -9.49 18.68 -19.40
C ASN A 346 -10.45 18.00 -20.42
N ASP A 347 -10.17 16.73 -20.78
CA ASP A 347 -11.01 15.97 -21.72
C ASP A 347 -12.35 15.58 -21.07
N PRO A 348 -13.51 16.08 -21.57
CA PRO A 348 -14.82 15.72 -21.01
C PRO A 348 -15.12 14.22 -21.06
N LYS A 349 -14.50 13.46 -21.99
CA LYS A 349 -14.69 12.01 -22.08
C LYS A 349 -14.12 11.26 -20.88
N ARG A 350 -13.14 11.85 -20.20
CA ARG A 350 -12.52 11.35 -18.96
C ARG A 350 -13.19 11.90 -17.69
N GLN A 351 -14.21 12.74 -17.83
CA GLN A 351 -14.93 13.38 -16.72
C GLN A 351 -16.38 12.87 -16.62
N ARG A 352 -16.57 11.56 -16.77
CA ARG A 352 -17.90 10.89 -16.83
C ARG A 352 -18.14 9.93 -15.67
N GLN A 353 -17.52 10.18 -14.52
CA GLN A 353 -17.60 9.28 -13.37
C GLN A 353 -19.05 9.11 -12.85
N ASP A 354 -19.89 10.13 -13.02
CA ASP A 354 -21.32 10.11 -12.69
C ASP A 354 -22.13 9.05 -13.45
N GLN A 355 -21.59 8.55 -14.57
CA GLN A 355 -22.17 7.51 -15.42
C GLN A 355 -21.47 6.15 -15.27
N SER A 356 -20.44 6.07 -14.42
CA SER A 356 -19.68 4.85 -14.17
C SER A 356 -20.51 3.81 -13.44
N GLY A 357 -20.26 2.52 -13.70
CA GLY A 357 -20.93 1.40 -13.02
C GLY A 357 -21.66 0.44 -13.96
N GLY A 358 -22.22 0.92 -15.08
CA GLY A 358 -23.00 0.09 -16.00
C GLY A 358 -24.45 -0.12 -15.52
N LEU A 359 -24.86 -1.38 -15.29
CA LEU A 359 -26.24 -1.71 -14.89
C LEU A 359 -26.63 -1.10 -13.54
N THR A 360 -25.69 -1.06 -12.60
CA THR A 360 -25.80 -0.32 -11.35
C THR A 360 -24.71 0.75 -11.29
N LEU A 361 -25.10 2.01 -11.11
CA LEU A 361 -24.14 3.10 -11.00
C LEU A 361 -23.23 2.90 -9.77
N ASP A 362 -21.93 3.16 -9.95
CA ASP A 362 -20.94 3.17 -8.88
C ASP A 362 -20.10 4.44 -8.99
N ASN A 363 -20.26 5.32 -8.01
CA ASN A 363 -19.54 6.58 -7.95
C ASN A 363 -18.82 6.68 -6.62
N SER A 364 -17.74 5.90 -6.51
CA SER A 364 -16.84 5.98 -5.37
C SER A 364 -15.95 7.21 -5.42
N THR A 365 -15.70 7.78 -6.61
CA THR A 365 -14.60 8.72 -6.98
C THR A 365 -13.31 8.05 -7.45
N ALA A 366 -13.24 6.71 -7.46
CA ALA A 366 -12.08 5.98 -7.99
C ALA A 366 -11.82 6.23 -9.49
N GLU A 367 -12.87 6.52 -10.26
CA GLU A 367 -12.77 6.87 -11.69
C GLU A 367 -12.67 8.40 -11.93
N ASN A 368 -12.52 9.23 -10.89
CA ASN A 368 -12.20 10.64 -11.09
C ASN A 368 -10.87 10.74 -11.83
N ASN A 369 -10.85 11.52 -12.91
CA ASN A 369 -9.68 11.68 -13.77
C ASN A 369 -9.56 13.12 -14.28
N ALA A 370 -8.50 13.41 -15.03
CA ALA A 370 -8.09 14.77 -15.39
C ALA A 370 -7.83 15.59 -14.13
N THR A 371 -6.89 15.07 -13.32
CA THR A 371 -6.43 15.63 -12.03
C THR A 371 -4.91 15.55 -11.90
N ILE A 372 -4.34 16.45 -11.09
CA ILE A 372 -2.93 16.40 -10.68
C ILE A 372 -2.77 15.24 -9.69
N PHE A 373 -1.78 14.38 -9.94
CA PHE A 373 -1.47 13.21 -9.14
C PHE A 373 -0.08 13.28 -8.46
N ALA A 374 0.85 14.05 -9.01
CA ALA A 374 2.20 14.20 -8.45
C ALA A 374 2.61 15.67 -8.37
N ILE A 375 3.21 16.07 -7.25
CA ILE A 375 3.74 17.42 -7.02
C ILE A 375 5.16 17.32 -6.47
N SER A 376 6.09 18.09 -7.03
CA SER A 376 7.47 18.14 -6.55
C SER A 376 8.03 19.57 -6.63
N GLU A 377 8.24 20.22 -5.49
CA GLU A 377 9.00 21.47 -5.43
C GLU A 377 10.50 21.18 -5.46
N SER A 378 11.26 21.97 -6.22
CA SER A 378 12.72 21.92 -6.15
C SER A 378 13.22 22.27 -4.74
N PRO A 379 14.01 21.39 -4.09
CA PRO A 379 14.59 21.69 -2.79
C PRO A 379 15.63 22.83 -2.84
N LYS A 380 16.05 23.25 -4.04
CA LYS A 380 17.00 24.34 -4.26
C LYS A 380 16.34 25.69 -4.51
N ASN A 381 15.12 25.70 -5.05
CA ASN A 381 14.44 26.91 -5.45
C ASN A 381 12.91 26.75 -5.37
N PRO A 382 12.24 27.41 -4.41
CA PRO A 382 10.80 27.27 -4.21
C PRO A 382 9.95 27.85 -5.36
N ARG A 383 10.58 28.50 -6.34
CA ARG A 383 9.90 28.97 -7.57
C ARG A 383 9.82 27.90 -8.65
N VAL A 384 10.59 26.83 -8.53
CA VAL A 384 10.58 25.70 -9.46
C VAL A 384 9.69 24.61 -8.89
N ILE A 385 8.55 24.37 -9.53
CA ILE A 385 7.56 23.37 -9.10
C ILE A 385 7.19 22.52 -10.30
N TRP A 386 7.18 21.21 -10.10
CA TRP A 386 6.76 20.21 -11.08
C TRP A 386 5.39 19.64 -10.68
N ALA A 387 4.54 19.40 -11.68
CA ALA A 387 3.24 18.76 -11.52
C ALA A 387 3.05 17.67 -12.59
N GLY A 388 2.52 16.53 -12.18
CA GLY A 388 2.18 15.40 -13.03
C GLY A 388 0.70 15.03 -12.90
N THR A 389 0.05 14.62 -13.98
CA THR A 389 -1.39 14.30 -13.99
C THR A 389 -1.69 12.83 -14.31
N ASP A 390 -2.87 12.38 -13.89
CA ASP A 390 -3.45 11.06 -14.21
C ASP A 390 -3.91 10.89 -15.68
N ASP A 391 -3.75 11.97 -16.46
CA ASP A 391 -3.96 12.01 -17.90
C ASP A 391 -2.70 12.36 -18.69
N GLY A 392 -1.55 12.28 -18.04
CA GLY A 392 -0.24 12.18 -18.67
C GLY A 392 0.44 13.50 -19.02
N HIS A 393 0.00 14.63 -18.46
CA HIS A 393 0.76 15.87 -18.54
C HIS A 393 1.88 15.89 -17.49
N VAL A 394 3.07 16.33 -17.91
CA VAL A 394 4.17 16.74 -17.02
C VAL A 394 4.38 18.22 -17.24
N GLN A 395 4.27 19.02 -16.18
CA GLN A 395 4.38 20.47 -16.26
C GLN A 395 5.39 21.02 -15.26
N VAL A 396 6.03 22.12 -15.63
CA VAL A 396 6.97 22.84 -14.78
C VAL A 396 6.69 24.34 -14.80
N THR A 397 6.72 24.95 -13.62
CA THR A 397 6.85 26.41 -13.44
C THR A 397 8.25 26.72 -12.91
N ARG A 398 8.76 27.91 -13.25
CA ARG A 398 10.06 28.42 -12.76
C ARG A 398 9.93 29.79 -12.11
N ASP A 399 8.71 30.29 -11.98
CA ASP A 399 8.38 31.63 -11.45
C ASP A 399 7.38 31.59 -10.29
N GLY A 400 7.25 30.42 -9.64
CA GLY A 400 6.41 30.22 -8.46
C GLY A 400 4.93 30.06 -8.78
N GLY A 401 4.60 29.60 -9.99
CA GLY A 401 3.24 29.28 -10.44
C GLY A 401 2.59 30.35 -11.34
N LYS A 402 3.32 31.39 -11.76
CA LYS A 402 2.73 32.43 -12.63
C LYS A 402 2.60 31.92 -14.06
N THR A 403 3.59 31.18 -14.54
CA THR A 403 3.58 30.53 -15.84
C THR A 403 3.95 29.05 -15.72
N TRP A 404 3.30 28.22 -16.55
CA TRP A 404 3.47 26.77 -16.58
C TRP A 404 3.77 26.31 -18.00
N THR A 405 4.71 25.39 -18.14
CA THR A 405 5.07 24.77 -19.42
C THR A 405 4.82 23.28 -19.35
N ASN A 406 3.96 22.75 -20.24
CA ASN A 406 3.81 21.31 -20.44
C ASN A 406 4.96 20.77 -21.29
N VAL A 407 5.71 19.84 -20.71
CA VAL A 407 6.97 19.28 -21.25
C VAL A 407 6.85 17.80 -21.64
N VAL A 408 5.67 17.19 -21.52
CA VAL A 408 5.50 15.75 -21.83
C VAL A 408 5.81 15.41 -23.29
N LYS A 409 5.58 16.34 -24.22
CA LYS A 409 5.86 16.14 -25.66
C LYS A 409 7.34 15.79 -25.95
N ASN A 410 8.25 16.09 -25.03
CA ASN A 410 9.67 15.79 -25.15
C ASN A 410 10.03 14.39 -24.64
N VAL A 411 9.11 13.70 -23.95
CA VAL A 411 9.29 12.32 -23.49
C VAL A 411 9.01 11.37 -24.66
N GLN A 412 9.93 10.47 -24.94
CA GLN A 412 9.84 9.50 -26.04
C GLN A 412 9.63 8.10 -25.50
N GLY A 413 8.92 7.25 -26.24
CA GLY A 413 8.80 5.82 -25.90
C GLY A 413 7.73 5.47 -24.85
N ILE A 414 6.87 6.41 -24.48
CA ILE A 414 5.67 6.17 -23.64
C ILE A 414 4.40 6.24 -24.49
N ALA A 415 3.33 5.60 -24.03
CA ALA A 415 2.02 5.75 -24.66
C ALA A 415 1.44 7.15 -24.39
N PRO A 416 0.61 7.70 -25.29
CA PRO A 416 -0.12 8.93 -25.02
C PRO A 416 -0.97 8.80 -23.74
N ASN A 417 -1.00 9.85 -22.92
CA ASN A 417 -1.78 9.92 -21.68
C ASN A 417 -1.40 8.88 -20.62
N SER A 418 -0.18 8.31 -20.67
CA SER A 418 0.34 7.48 -19.58
C SER A 418 0.37 8.27 -18.27
N TRP A 419 -0.19 7.70 -17.20
CA TRP A 419 -0.34 8.35 -15.90
C TRP A 419 1.04 8.73 -15.35
N VAL A 420 1.22 9.97 -14.90
CA VAL A 420 2.46 10.36 -14.19
C VAL A 420 2.41 9.89 -12.74
N SER A 421 3.02 8.73 -12.44
CA SER A 421 2.88 8.07 -11.12
C SER A 421 3.73 8.71 -10.03
N SER A 422 4.86 9.34 -10.36
CA SER A 422 5.65 10.13 -9.41
C SER A 422 6.55 11.17 -10.09
N ILE A 423 6.91 12.22 -9.35
CA ILE A 423 7.93 13.20 -9.73
C ILE A 423 8.84 13.50 -8.53
N GLU A 424 10.15 13.42 -8.71
CA GLU A 424 11.15 13.83 -7.71
C GLU A 424 12.05 14.93 -8.33
N ALA A 425 11.95 16.16 -7.81
CA ALA A 425 12.85 17.24 -8.18
C ALA A 425 14.26 16.98 -7.62
N GLY A 426 15.28 17.25 -8.44
CA GLY A 426 16.67 16.93 -8.12
C GLY A 426 17.19 17.71 -6.92
N VAL A 427 17.92 17.01 -6.05
CA VAL A 427 18.49 17.59 -4.82
C VAL A 427 19.81 18.32 -5.07
N ALA A 428 20.50 18.00 -6.17
CA ALA A 428 21.78 18.61 -6.53
C ALA A 428 21.62 19.87 -7.41
N ASP A 429 20.62 19.89 -8.29
CA ASP A 429 20.41 20.90 -9.32
C ASP A 429 18.91 21.12 -9.57
N GLU A 430 18.47 22.39 -9.59
CA GLU A 430 17.07 22.75 -9.85
C GLU A 430 16.57 22.40 -11.26
N ALA A 431 17.46 22.20 -12.22
CA ALA A 431 17.12 21.78 -13.58
C ALA A 431 16.89 20.26 -13.70
N THR A 432 17.24 19.49 -12.66
CA THR A 432 17.10 18.04 -12.61
C THR A 432 15.73 17.66 -12.06
N ALA A 433 15.11 16.66 -12.68
CA ALA A 433 13.93 15.98 -12.15
C ALA A 433 13.87 14.53 -12.66
N TYR A 434 13.26 13.67 -11.88
CA TYR A 434 12.98 12.27 -12.20
C TYR A 434 11.48 12.05 -12.25
N VAL A 435 11.01 11.26 -13.20
CA VAL A 435 9.58 11.01 -13.42
C VAL A 435 9.35 9.53 -13.70
N THR A 436 8.29 8.97 -13.11
CA THR A 436 7.77 7.65 -13.48
C THR A 436 6.44 7.78 -14.21
N PHE A 437 6.20 6.90 -15.19
CA PHE A 437 4.93 6.79 -15.88
C PHE A 437 4.33 5.40 -15.69
N ASP A 438 3.02 5.34 -15.52
CA ASP A 438 2.25 4.11 -15.38
C ASP A 438 1.20 3.98 -16.49
N ALA A 439 1.25 2.85 -17.20
CA ALA A 439 0.36 2.51 -18.29
C ALA A 439 -0.27 1.12 -18.12
N HIS A 440 -0.13 0.50 -16.94
CA HIS A 440 -0.59 -0.88 -16.72
C HIS A 440 -2.11 -1.02 -16.86
N MET A 441 -2.86 0.04 -16.55
CA MET A 441 -4.32 0.07 -16.67
C MET A 441 -4.80 -0.01 -18.13
N ASP A 442 -3.91 0.28 -19.10
CA ASP A 442 -4.15 0.10 -20.53
C ASP A 442 -3.46 -1.17 -21.09
N GLY A 443 -2.89 -2.00 -20.21
CA GLY A 443 -2.24 -3.28 -20.54
C GLY A 443 -0.73 -3.20 -20.79
N ASP A 444 -0.10 -2.02 -20.68
CA ASP A 444 1.35 -1.89 -20.80
C ASP A 444 2.05 -2.01 -19.43
N MET A 445 2.70 -3.14 -19.20
CA MET A 445 3.31 -3.51 -17.93
C MET A 445 4.78 -3.06 -17.79
N LYS A 446 5.30 -2.24 -18.71
CA LYS A 446 6.71 -1.82 -18.70
C LYS A 446 7.01 -0.81 -17.58
N PRO A 447 8.20 -0.87 -16.96
CA PRO A 447 8.69 0.22 -16.14
C PRO A 447 9.06 1.42 -17.01
N TYR A 448 8.52 2.59 -16.69
CA TYR A 448 8.92 3.85 -17.29
C TYR A 448 9.50 4.77 -16.21
N VAL A 449 10.80 5.06 -16.32
CA VAL A 449 11.54 5.96 -15.43
C VAL A 449 12.40 6.86 -16.30
N TYR A 450 12.29 8.17 -16.12
CA TYR A 450 13.02 9.17 -16.91
C TYR A 450 13.70 10.20 -16.01
N ARG A 451 14.78 10.81 -16.53
CA ARG A 451 15.47 11.95 -15.92
C ARG A 451 15.63 13.07 -16.93
N THR A 452 15.44 14.31 -16.46
CA THR A 452 15.88 15.54 -17.12
C THR A 452 17.04 16.17 -16.34
N ARG A 453 17.86 16.98 -17.01
CA ARG A 453 18.84 17.90 -16.38
C ARG A 453 18.77 19.33 -16.94
N ASP A 454 17.74 19.65 -17.73
CA ASP A 454 17.64 20.89 -18.49
C ASP A 454 16.21 21.45 -18.49
N PHE A 455 15.50 21.28 -17.36
CA PHE A 455 14.08 21.63 -17.24
C PHE A 455 13.20 20.97 -18.31
N ALA A 456 13.48 19.71 -18.60
CA ALA A 456 12.74 18.84 -19.49
C ALA A 456 12.77 19.29 -20.96
N ALA A 457 13.82 20.01 -21.37
CA ALA A 457 14.13 20.16 -22.77
C ALA A 457 14.52 18.81 -23.39
N THR A 458 15.21 17.96 -22.61
CA THR A 458 15.50 16.57 -22.98
C THR A 458 15.19 15.61 -21.82
N TRP A 459 14.81 14.37 -22.18
CA TRP A 459 14.57 13.28 -21.24
C TRP A 459 15.46 12.10 -21.56
N GLN A 460 16.12 11.56 -20.54
CA GLN A 460 16.88 10.33 -20.60
C GLN A 460 16.08 9.19 -19.94
N PRO A 461 15.78 8.09 -20.64
CA PRO A 461 15.23 6.91 -19.99
C PRO A 461 16.26 6.28 -19.05
N LEU A 462 15.82 5.93 -17.85
CA LEU A 462 16.57 5.18 -16.85
C LEU A 462 16.04 3.76 -16.64
N ALA A 463 14.87 3.45 -17.21
CA ALA A 463 14.33 2.11 -17.23
C ALA A 463 15.18 1.21 -18.14
N LEU A 464 15.90 0.26 -17.53
CA LEU A 464 16.75 -0.71 -18.21
C LEU A 464 16.20 -2.13 -18.03
N ALA A 465 16.77 -3.12 -18.73
CA ALA A 465 16.29 -4.50 -18.74
C ALA A 465 16.23 -5.18 -17.35
N ASP A 466 16.99 -4.62 -16.41
CA ASP A 466 17.15 -5.02 -15.02
C ASP A 466 16.02 -4.50 -14.10
N LEU A 467 15.26 -3.48 -14.52
CA LEU A 467 14.03 -3.04 -13.84
C LEU A 467 12.83 -3.88 -14.30
N ARG A 468 11.99 -4.31 -13.36
CA ARG A 468 10.83 -5.18 -13.63
C ARG A 468 9.60 -4.73 -12.86
N GLY A 469 8.43 -4.92 -13.48
CA GLY A 469 7.18 -4.37 -12.98
C GLY A 469 7.07 -2.88 -13.35
N TYR A 470 5.86 -2.40 -13.59
CA TYR A 470 5.63 -0.97 -13.81
C TYR A 470 6.06 -0.16 -12.57
N ALA A 471 6.50 1.07 -12.81
CA ALA A 471 7.13 1.90 -11.79
C ALA A 471 6.10 2.80 -11.09
N HIS A 472 6.12 2.77 -9.75
CA HIS A 472 5.26 3.60 -8.91
C HIS A 472 5.96 4.88 -8.48
N VAL A 473 7.21 4.77 -8.02
CA VAL A 473 7.95 5.87 -7.38
C VAL A 473 9.44 5.83 -7.75
N VAL A 474 10.03 7.01 -7.93
CA VAL A 474 11.49 7.21 -7.99
C VAL A 474 11.92 8.16 -6.87
N LYS A 475 13.03 7.82 -6.19
CA LYS A 475 13.61 8.63 -5.11
C LYS A 475 15.10 8.82 -5.30
N GLU A 476 15.54 10.07 -5.23
CA GLU A 476 16.97 10.43 -5.21
C GLU A 476 17.42 10.55 -3.74
N ASP A 477 18.59 10.00 -3.41
CA ASP A 477 19.17 10.20 -2.09
C ASP A 477 19.57 11.67 -1.87
N PRO A 478 19.21 12.28 -0.73
CA PRO A 478 19.43 13.71 -0.49
C PRO A 478 20.91 14.11 -0.33
N VAL A 479 21.84 13.15 -0.22
CA VAL A 479 23.27 13.40 0.00
C VAL A 479 24.11 12.99 -1.21
N ASN A 480 23.77 11.89 -1.88
CA ASN A 480 24.47 11.36 -3.04
C ASN A 480 23.51 11.20 -4.23
N SER A 481 23.56 12.11 -5.21
CA SER A 481 22.71 12.09 -6.41
C SER A 481 22.95 10.91 -7.37
N ASN A 482 23.98 10.07 -7.13
CA ASN A 482 24.16 8.83 -7.86
C ASN A 482 23.40 7.65 -7.22
N LEU A 483 22.97 7.80 -5.95
CA LEU A 483 22.19 6.79 -5.25
C LEU A 483 20.70 7.04 -5.50
N LEU A 484 20.08 6.17 -6.30
CA LEU A 484 18.67 6.24 -6.67
C LEU A 484 17.92 4.98 -6.24
N PHE A 485 16.63 5.16 -5.95
CA PHE A 485 15.71 4.10 -5.58
C PHE A 485 14.48 4.15 -6.50
N VAL A 486 14.01 2.99 -6.95
CA VAL A 486 12.77 2.87 -7.72
C VAL A 486 11.88 1.80 -7.08
N GLY A 487 10.69 2.20 -6.66
CA GLY A 487 9.62 1.31 -6.24
C GLY A 487 8.79 0.87 -7.44
N THR A 488 8.62 -0.44 -7.61
CA THR A 488 7.86 -1.06 -8.69
C THR A 488 6.79 -1.98 -8.13
N GLU A 489 5.93 -2.50 -9.00
CA GLU A 489 4.98 -3.56 -8.64
C GLU A 489 5.67 -4.83 -8.10
N LEU A 490 6.95 -5.05 -8.44
CA LEU A 490 7.68 -6.27 -8.08
C LEU A 490 8.80 -6.06 -7.05
N GLY A 491 8.82 -4.91 -6.38
CA GLY A 491 9.75 -4.61 -5.29
C GLY A 491 10.57 -3.33 -5.48
N LEU A 492 11.56 -3.17 -4.60
CA LEU A 492 12.49 -2.04 -4.61
C LEU A 492 13.74 -2.35 -5.45
N PHE A 493 14.18 -1.39 -6.25
CA PHE A 493 15.43 -1.42 -6.99
C PHE A 493 16.31 -0.23 -6.59
N THR A 494 17.62 -0.46 -6.56
CA THR A 494 18.63 0.53 -6.17
C THR A 494 19.68 0.68 -7.25
N SER A 495 20.10 1.90 -7.52
CA SER A 495 21.24 2.24 -8.38
C SER A 495 22.25 3.07 -7.59
N ILE A 496 23.54 2.81 -7.79
CA ILE A 496 24.66 3.53 -7.16
C ILE A 496 25.46 4.37 -8.18
N ASP A 497 25.02 4.40 -9.44
CA ASP A 497 25.70 5.02 -10.58
C ASP A 497 24.78 5.98 -11.36
N GLY A 498 23.76 6.52 -10.69
CA GLY A 498 22.84 7.50 -11.25
C GLY A 498 21.88 6.91 -12.29
N GLY A 499 21.46 5.65 -12.09
CA GLY A 499 20.48 4.96 -12.93
C GLY A 499 21.06 4.28 -14.17
N GLN A 500 22.39 4.05 -14.21
CA GLN A 500 23.01 3.32 -15.32
C GLN A 500 22.90 1.81 -15.14
N ARG A 501 22.79 1.34 -13.90
CA ARG A 501 22.51 -0.06 -13.54
C ARG A 501 21.59 -0.12 -12.33
N TRP A 502 20.76 -1.16 -12.28
CA TRP A 502 19.82 -1.40 -11.19
C TRP A 502 20.03 -2.78 -10.56
N ALA A 503 19.96 -2.83 -9.24
CA ALA A 503 19.93 -4.06 -8.48
C ALA A 503 18.64 -4.13 -7.66
N GLN A 504 17.92 -5.26 -7.72
CA GLN A 504 16.77 -5.48 -6.85
C GLN A 504 17.22 -5.63 -5.39
N PHE A 505 16.59 -4.90 -4.48
CA PHE A 505 16.86 -4.99 -3.05
C PHE A 505 16.21 -6.27 -2.49
N LYS A 506 17.05 -7.20 -1.99
CA LYS A 506 16.60 -8.52 -1.50
C LYS A 506 16.96 -8.81 -0.03
N ALA A 507 17.39 -7.79 0.71
CA ALA A 507 17.76 -7.92 2.11
C ALA A 507 16.52 -7.83 3.01
N GLY A 508 15.71 -8.89 3.05
CA GLY A 508 14.52 -8.99 3.91
C GLY A 508 13.21 -8.45 3.31
N LEU A 509 13.29 -7.67 2.23
CA LEU A 509 12.09 -7.20 1.51
C LEU A 509 11.55 -8.30 0.57
N PRO A 510 10.28 -8.73 0.70
CA PRO A 510 9.67 -9.67 -0.24
C PRO A 510 9.39 -9.01 -1.61
N ASN A 511 9.06 -9.82 -2.62
CA ASN A 511 8.49 -9.28 -3.87
C ASN A 511 7.08 -8.76 -3.58
N VAL A 512 6.94 -7.45 -3.42
CA VAL A 512 5.70 -6.74 -3.12
C VAL A 512 5.70 -5.39 -3.82
N ALA A 513 4.53 -4.85 -4.16
CA ALA A 513 4.43 -3.51 -4.72
C ALA A 513 4.96 -2.47 -3.71
N VAL A 514 5.93 -1.68 -4.15
CA VAL A 514 6.48 -0.55 -3.39
C VAL A 514 5.89 0.72 -3.97
N ARG A 515 4.96 1.34 -3.23
CA ARG A 515 4.15 2.47 -3.71
C ARG A 515 4.81 3.82 -3.45
N ASP A 516 5.54 3.97 -2.36
CA ASP A 516 6.17 5.23 -1.98
C ASP A 516 7.44 5.02 -1.14
N LEU A 517 8.30 6.05 -1.14
CA LEU A 517 9.61 6.06 -0.50
C LEU A 517 9.89 7.40 0.16
N ALA A 518 10.36 7.37 1.41
CA ALA A 518 10.86 8.56 2.11
C ALA A 518 12.25 8.29 2.70
N ILE A 519 13.11 9.32 2.72
CA ILE A 519 14.44 9.23 3.34
C ILE A 519 14.48 10.21 4.50
N HIS A 520 14.67 9.69 5.71
CA HIS A 520 14.77 10.54 6.89
C HIS A 520 16.11 11.31 6.87
N PRO A 521 16.11 12.66 6.93
CA PRO A 521 17.30 13.46 6.64
C PRO A 521 18.36 13.37 7.74
N ARG A 522 17.94 13.33 9.01
CA ARG A 522 18.84 13.19 10.17
C ARG A 522 19.31 11.76 10.36
N ASP A 523 18.38 10.82 10.40
CA ASP A 523 18.67 9.42 10.66
C ASP A 523 19.29 8.70 9.46
N HIS A 524 19.06 9.15 8.23
CA HIS A 524 19.52 8.47 7.01
C HIS A 524 18.90 7.09 6.79
N ASP A 525 17.72 6.84 7.36
CA ASP A 525 16.95 5.62 7.11
C ASP A 525 16.09 5.79 5.85
N LEU A 526 15.92 4.71 5.07
CA LEU A 526 14.95 4.64 3.97
C LEU A 526 13.67 3.98 4.46
N LEU A 527 12.56 4.70 4.39
CA LEU A 527 11.22 4.23 4.69
C LEU A 527 10.54 3.77 3.40
N ILE A 528 9.90 2.60 3.44
CA ILE A 528 9.35 1.92 2.28
C ILE A 528 7.88 1.59 2.54
N ALA A 529 6.97 2.25 1.83
CA ALA A 529 5.55 1.93 1.81
C ALA A 529 5.30 0.77 0.84
N THR A 530 4.78 -0.34 1.37
CA THR A 530 4.38 -1.49 0.55
C THR A 530 2.87 -1.67 0.54
N HIS A 531 2.34 -2.10 -0.59
CA HIS A 531 0.92 -2.39 -0.73
C HIS A 531 0.65 -3.88 -0.48
N GLY A 532 0.57 -4.26 0.80
CA GLY A 532 0.21 -5.62 1.23
C GLY A 532 1.21 -6.29 2.18
N ARG A 533 2.28 -5.60 2.59
CA ARG A 533 3.28 -6.09 3.55
C ARG A 533 3.68 -5.06 4.62
N GLY A 534 2.89 -4.00 4.80
CA GLY A 534 3.16 -2.95 5.78
C GLY A 534 4.31 -2.01 5.37
N LEU A 535 5.01 -1.49 6.38
CA LEU A 535 6.13 -0.58 6.23
C LEU A 535 7.45 -1.29 6.53
N PHE A 536 8.48 -0.95 5.77
CA PHE A 536 9.86 -1.37 6.06
C PHE A 536 10.74 -0.15 6.28
N VAL A 537 11.71 -0.28 7.16
CA VAL A 537 12.77 0.71 7.37
C VAL A 537 14.10 0.04 7.08
N VAL A 538 14.87 0.58 6.13
CA VAL A 538 16.27 0.22 5.94
C VAL A 538 17.09 1.24 6.73
N ASP A 539 17.41 0.87 7.97
CA ASP A 539 18.46 1.52 8.75
C ASP A 539 19.80 0.94 8.29
N ASP A 540 20.84 1.66 7.89
CA ASP A 540 21.07 3.08 7.65
C ASP A 540 21.64 3.17 6.21
N LEU A 541 21.31 4.20 5.44
CA LEU A 541 21.74 4.37 4.05
C LEU A 541 23.21 4.80 3.90
N THR A 542 23.87 5.30 4.94
CA THR A 542 25.23 5.84 4.81
C THR A 542 26.26 4.86 4.22
N PRO A 543 26.23 3.53 4.50
CA PRO A 543 27.10 2.58 3.81
C PRO A 543 26.83 2.49 2.31
N LEU A 544 25.56 2.58 1.88
CA LEU A 544 25.19 2.57 0.45
C LEU A 544 25.71 3.81 -0.26
N ARG A 545 25.73 4.97 0.40
CA ARG A 545 26.30 6.21 -0.16
C ARG A 545 27.81 6.13 -0.42
N LYS A 546 28.50 5.15 0.19
CA LYS A 546 29.94 4.90 0.00
C LYS A 546 30.23 3.86 -1.07
N LEU A 547 29.20 3.27 -1.68
CA LEU A 547 29.36 2.39 -2.82
C LEU A 547 29.30 3.16 -4.14
N ASP A 548 30.15 2.75 -5.06
CA ASP A 548 30.24 3.19 -6.44
C ASP A 548 30.90 2.08 -7.27
N THR A 549 31.06 2.27 -8.57
CA THR A 549 31.68 1.25 -9.44
C THR A 549 33.14 0.95 -9.09
N THR A 550 33.86 1.89 -8.46
CA THR A 550 35.28 1.73 -8.11
C THR A 550 35.45 0.91 -6.84
N THR A 551 34.63 1.17 -5.84
CA THR A 551 34.59 0.43 -4.57
C THR A 551 34.14 -1.02 -4.78
N LEU A 552 33.23 -1.29 -5.72
CA LEU A 552 32.83 -2.66 -6.06
C LEU A 552 33.97 -3.53 -6.64
N GLU A 553 35.03 -2.92 -7.16
CA GLU A 553 36.19 -3.62 -7.71
C GLU A 553 37.25 -3.97 -6.65
N GLN A 554 37.21 -3.37 -5.46
CA GLN A 554 38.13 -3.65 -4.37
C GLN A 554 37.76 -4.96 -3.67
N GLU A 555 38.75 -5.74 -3.24
CA GLU A 555 38.50 -7.05 -2.59
C GLU A 555 37.71 -6.90 -1.28
N VAL A 556 38.08 -5.93 -0.45
CA VAL A 556 37.42 -5.58 0.82
C VAL A 556 37.42 -4.06 1.01
N VAL A 557 36.29 -3.48 1.39
CA VAL A 557 36.17 -2.04 1.69
C VAL A 557 35.33 -1.83 2.93
N PHE A 558 35.84 -1.12 3.93
CA PHE A 558 35.00 -0.64 5.03
C PHE A 558 34.09 0.49 4.55
N LEU A 559 32.80 0.33 4.80
CA LEU A 559 31.78 1.31 4.44
C LEU A 559 31.42 2.07 5.72
N ALA A 560 31.86 3.32 5.80
CA ALA A 560 31.55 4.16 6.95
C ALA A 560 30.03 4.28 7.13
N SER A 561 29.56 3.94 8.33
CA SER A 561 28.17 4.13 8.76
C SER A 561 28.01 5.43 9.56
N ARG A 562 26.76 5.81 9.89
CA ARG A 562 26.52 6.87 10.89
C ARG A 562 27.12 6.46 12.24
N PRO A 563 27.51 7.42 13.09
CA PRO A 563 27.95 7.12 14.46
C PRO A 563 26.90 6.29 15.20
N SER A 564 27.35 5.23 15.87
CA SER A 564 26.45 4.40 16.67
C SER A 564 26.12 5.07 18.00
N THR A 565 24.84 5.11 18.36
CA THR A 565 24.38 5.69 19.62
C THR A 565 24.33 4.61 20.69
N MET A 566 24.99 4.85 21.83
CA MET A 566 24.80 4.01 23.02
C MET A 566 23.49 4.40 23.71
N VAL A 567 22.48 3.55 23.61
CA VAL A 567 21.21 3.71 24.32
C VAL A 567 21.22 2.89 25.61
N ILE A 568 20.53 3.39 26.63
CA ILE A 568 20.26 2.61 27.85
C ILE A 568 19.00 1.79 27.54
N PRO A 569 19.08 0.45 27.55
CA PRO A 569 17.94 -0.38 27.20
C PRO A 569 16.81 -0.12 28.19
N VAL A 570 15.62 0.12 27.67
CA VAL A 570 14.39 0.21 28.46
C VAL A 570 13.81 -1.19 28.57
N PHE A 571 13.45 -1.63 29.77
CA PHE A 571 12.79 -2.92 29.96
C PHE A 571 11.28 -2.70 30.03
N GLU A 572 10.54 -3.23 29.06
CA GLU A 572 9.09 -3.15 28.99
C GLU A 572 8.49 -4.55 29.21
N PHE A 573 7.44 -4.65 30.03
CA PHE A 573 6.72 -5.90 30.27
C PHE A 573 5.47 -5.95 29.40
N GLY A 574 5.35 -7.00 28.59
CA GLY A 574 4.17 -7.28 27.77
C GLY A 574 3.72 -8.73 27.91
N PHE A 575 2.40 -8.95 27.93
CA PHE A 575 1.77 -10.28 28.05
C PHE A 575 0.84 -10.55 26.86
N HIS A 576 1.31 -10.24 25.65
CA HIS A 576 0.47 -10.21 24.45
C HIS A 576 0.40 -11.57 23.72
N GLY A 577 1.31 -12.49 24.06
CA GLY A 577 1.43 -13.81 23.42
C GLY A 577 1.75 -13.71 21.93
N ASP A 578 1.63 -14.84 21.22
CA ASP A 578 1.92 -14.92 19.77
C ASP A 578 0.74 -14.46 18.89
N GLY A 579 -0.25 -13.78 19.49
CA GLY A 579 -1.47 -13.34 18.81
C GLY A 579 -1.33 -12.03 18.03
N GLU A 580 -0.21 -11.34 18.16
CA GLU A 580 0.07 -10.03 17.58
C GLU A 580 1.35 -10.09 16.74
N PHE A 581 1.35 -9.38 15.62
CA PHE A 581 2.57 -9.15 14.85
C PHE A 581 3.43 -8.10 15.55
N ILE A 582 4.69 -8.46 15.84
CA ILE A 582 5.68 -7.55 16.40
C ILE A 582 6.75 -7.31 15.35
N GLY A 583 6.86 -6.06 14.87
CA GLY A 583 7.94 -5.64 13.99
C GLY A 583 9.26 -5.50 14.73
N ASP A 584 10.36 -5.67 14.00
CA ASP A 584 11.70 -5.52 14.55
C ASP A 584 12.02 -4.04 14.87
N SER A 585 12.87 -3.83 15.87
CA SER A 585 13.52 -2.55 16.15
C SER A 585 14.99 -2.60 15.71
N PRO A 586 15.59 -1.47 15.30
CA PRO A 586 17.03 -1.39 15.04
C PRO A 586 17.85 -1.87 16.24
N ALA A 587 18.94 -2.58 15.98
CA ALA A 587 19.79 -3.11 17.04
C ALA A 587 20.47 -1.99 17.85
N GLU A 588 20.48 -2.11 19.18
CA GLU A 588 21.09 -1.14 20.12
C GLU A 588 22.61 -1.33 20.28
N VAL A 589 23.29 -1.62 19.17
CA VAL A 589 24.71 -2.01 19.11
C VAL A 589 25.43 -1.20 18.03
N ALA A 590 26.75 -1.11 18.11
CA ALA A 590 27.51 -0.54 17.02
C ALA A 590 27.51 -1.51 15.85
N SER A 591 27.32 -1.01 14.64
CA SER A 591 27.24 -1.86 13.47
C SER A 591 28.31 -1.48 12.45
N ILE A 592 29.18 -2.43 12.16
CA ILE A 592 30.35 -2.25 11.29
C ILE A 592 30.01 -2.80 9.92
N SER A 593 30.00 -1.94 8.91
CA SER A 593 29.66 -2.30 7.54
C SER A 593 30.89 -2.39 6.65
N TYR A 594 30.95 -3.41 5.81
CA TYR A 594 31.99 -3.54 4.78
C TYR A 594 31.48 -4.31 3.58
N TYR A 595 32.09 -4.05 2.43
CA TYR A 595 31.84 -4.76 1.18
C TYR A 595 32.91 -5.84 0.96
N LEU A 596 32.48 -7.01 0.52
CA LEU A 596 33.35 -8.07 -0.01
C LEU A 596 33.02 -8.31 -1.48
N LYS A 597 34.01 -8.20 -2.36
CA LYS A 597 33.84 -8.49 -3.80
C LYS A 597 33.44 -9.93 -4.06
N ARG A 598 33.96 -10.86 -3.24
CA ARG A 598 33.77 -12.30 -3.37
C ARG A 598 33.39 -12.91 -2.02
N HIS A 599 32.77 -14.08 -2.08
CA HIS A 599 32.48 -14.86 -0.89
C HIS A 599 33.80 -15.37 -0.26
N HIS A 600 33.98 -15.17 1.04
CA HIS A 600 35.15 -15.66 1.77
C HIS A 600 34.99 -17.15 2.11
N MET A 601 35.63 -18.02 1.32
CA MET A 601 35.44 -19.47 1.38
C MET A 601 36.30 -20.19 2.43
N PHE A 602 37.50 -19.69 2.72
CA PHE A 602 38.50 -20.43 3.50
C PHE A 602 39.07 -19.62 4.65
N GLY A 603 39.15 -20.24 5.83
CA GLY A 603 39.71 -19.63 7.04
C GLY A 603 38.75 -18.71 7.78
N ASP A 604 39.26 -18.16 8.88
CA ASP A 604 38.55 -17.18 9.69
C ASP A 604 38.57 -15.81 9.01
N LEU A 605 37.47 -15.07 9.16
CA LEU A 605 37.42 -13.64 8.88
C LEU A 605 37.06 -12.97 10.18
N LYS A 606 37.95 -12.14 10.71
CA LYS A 606 37.80 -11.48 12.01
C LYS A 606 37.90 -9.98 11.82
N LEU A 607 37.13 -9.24 12.62
CA LEU A 607 37.23 -7.80 12.75
C LEU A 607 37.83 -7.50 14.12
N GLU A 608 38.95 -6.79 14.12
CA GLU A 608 39.60 -6.31 15.34
C GLU A 608 39.20 -4.86 15.58
N ILE A 609 38.78 -4.57 16.81
CA ILE A 609 38.23 -3.27 17.20
C ILE A 609 39.20 -2.64 18.19
N TYR A 610 39.69 -1.45 17.84
CA TYR A 610 40.69 -0.73 18.61
C TYR A 610 40.12 0.56 19.20
N ASP A 611 40.69 1.00 20.33
CA ASP A 611 40.43 2.32 20.89
C ASP A 611 41.25 3.42 20.19
N ALA A 612 41.04 4.68 20.58
CA ALA A 612 41.78 5.83 20.03
C ALA A 612 43.29 5.80 20.34
N GLY A 613 43.72 5.02 21.33
CA GLY A 613 45.11 4.78 21.69
C GLY A 613 45.74 3.57 20.98
N ASN A 614 45.03 2.96 20.02
CA ASN A 614 45.44 1.76 19.29
C ASN A 614 45.57 0.50 20.16
N ASN A 615 44.84 0.42 21.28
CA ASN A 615 44.73 -0.80 22.07
C ASN A 615 43.57 -1.65 21.55
N LEU A 616 43.79 -2.97 21.42
CA LEU A 616 42.76 -3.91 21.03
C LEU A 616 41.68 -4.00 22.13
N ILE A 617 40.45 -3.64 21.79
CA ILE A 617 39.29 -3.75 22.67
C ILE A 617 38.71 -5.16 22.61
N THR A 618 38.43 -5.65 21.40
CA THR A 618 37.87 -6.97 21.16
C THR A 618 38.03 -7.40 19.71
N THR A 619 37.80 -8.69 19.46
CA THR A 619 37.74 -9.28 18.13
C THR A 619 36.37 -9.91 17.92
N VAL A 620 35.69 -9.58 16.83
CA VAL A 620 34.39 -10.17 16.45
C VAL A 620 34.50 -10.95 15.14
N ASN A 621 33.59 -11.90 14.93
CA ASN A 621 33.55 -12.67 13.69
C ASN A 621 32.98 -11.81 12.55
N GLY A 622 33.65 -11.83 11.41
CA GLY A 622 33.21 -11.17 10.18
C GLY A 622 32.15 -11.96 9.41
N GLY A 623 31.18 -11.28 8.81
CA GLY A 623 30.35 -11.82 7.75
C GLY A 623 31.16 -12.20 6.50
N LYS A 624 30.98 -13.42 6.03
CA LYS A 624 31.78 -13.97 4.91
C LYS A 624 31.15 -13.75 3.54
N ARG A 625 29.91 -13.22 3.46
CA ARG A 625 29.07 -13.18 2.25
C ARG A 625 29.63 -12.22 1.20
N ARG A 626 29.47 -12.54 -0.09
CA ARG A 626 29.69 -11.55 -1.16
C ARG A 626 28.71 -10.39 -1.00
N GLY A 627 29.17 -9.16 -1.22
CA GLY A 627 28.37 -7.95 -1.08
C GLY A 627 28.57 -7.27 0.27
N ILE A 628 27.56 -6.52 0.70
CA ILE A 628 27.60 -5.80 1.97
C ILE A 628 27.42 -6.79 3.12
N ASN A 629 28.33 -6.73 4.09
CA ASN A 629 28.24 -7.41 5.37
C ASN A 629 28.10 -6.35 6.46
N ARG A 630 27.24 -6.63 7.43
CA ARG A 630 27.00 -5.78 8.60
C ARG A 630 27.23 -6.64 9.83
N VAL A 631 28.16 -6.24 10.69
CA VAL A 631 28.57 -6.99 11.87
C VAL A 631 28.34 -6.15 13.11
N ASP A 632 27.58 -6.72 14.05
CA ASP A 632 27.22 -6.05 15.27
C ASP A 632 28.27 -6.23 16.36
N TRP A 633 28.65 -5.12 16.97
CA TRP A 633 29.50 -5.05 18.13
C TRP A 633 28.73 -4.43 19.30
N PRO A 634 28.49 -5.16 20.41
CA PRO A 634 27.70 -4.68 21.54
C PRO A 634 28.32 -3.53 22.34
N MET A 635 29.45 -2.97 21.89
CA MET A 635 30.15 -1.85 22.53
C MET A 635 30.53 -2.15 23.99
N ARG A 636 31.00 -3.37 24.24
CA ARG A 636 31.41 -3.86 25.56
C ARG A 636 32.81 -4.47 25.51
N LEU A 637 33.51 -4.35 26.65
CA LEU A 637 34.71 -5.10 26.95
C LEU A 637 34.37 -6.58 27.20
N ALA A 638 35.40 -7.43 27.28
CA ALA A 638 35.22 -8.82 27.68
C ALA A 638 34.58 -8.92 29.08
N ALA A 639 33.74 -9.94 29.28
CA ALA A 639 33.20 -10.24 30.60
C ALA A 639 34.33 -10.64 31.57
N PRO A 640 34.23 -10.30 32.87
CA PRO A 640 35.20 -10.75 33.85
C PRO A 640 35.17 -12.28 33.99
N ASN A 641 36.34 -12.89 34.26
CA ASN A 641 36.42 -14.32 34.54
C ASN A 641 35.71 -14.63 35.87
N THR A 642 34.66 -15.44 35.83
CA THR A 642 33.97 -15.92 37.04
C THR A 642 34.54 -17.26 37.50
N ALA A 643 34.85 -17.39 38.79
CA ALA A 643 35.33 -18.66 39.36
C ALA A 643 34.22 -19.73 39.31
N PRO A 644 34.55 -21.01 39.03
CA PRO A 644 33.59 -22.10 39.11
C PRO A 644 33.10 -22.29 40.55
N GLY A 645 31.79 -22.46 40.73
CA GLY A 645 31.16 -22.63 42.04
C GLY A 645 30.13 -23.76 42.04
N ALA A 646 29.90 -24.37 43.21
CA ALA A 646 28.95 -25.48 43.40
C ALA A 646 27.48 -25.09 43.20
N SER A 647 27.19 -23.79 43.17
CA SER A 647 25.88 -23.24 42.79
C SER A 647 26.13 -22.13 41.77
N LEU A 648 25.37 -22.14 40.68
CA LEU A 648 25.26 -20.98 39.80
C LEU A 648 24.64 -19.85 40.64
N VAL A 649 25.45 -18.88 41.06
CA VAL A 649 24.91 -17.57 41.45
C VAL A 649 24.54 -16.91 40.13
N PRO A 650 23.24 -16.75 39.79
CA PRO A 650 22.84 -16.13 38.54
C PRO A 650 23.04 -14.62 38.68
N ASN A 651 24.28 -14.17 38.66
CA ASN A 651 24.58 -12.77 38.50
C ASN A 651 24.65 -12.51 36.99
N LEU A 652 23.50 -12.19 36.38
CA LEU A 652 23.41 -11.83 34.96
C LEU A 652 24.44 -10.76 34.56
N TYR A 653 24.88 -9.92 35.52
CA TYR A 653 25.88 -8.88 35.30
C TYR A 653 27.33 -9.38 35.26
N SER A 654 27.67 -10.57 35.80
CA SER A 654 29.03 -11.11 35.70
C SER A 654 29.32 -11.77 34.35
N LEU A 655 28.28 -12.03 33.55
CA LEU A 655 28.38 -12.57 32.19
C LEU A 655 28.47 -11.47 31.11
N ILE A 656 28.36 -10.20 31.50
CA ILE A 656 28.31 -9.05 30.58
C ILE A 656 29.46 -8.12 30.93
N GLY A 657 30.40 -7.91 29.99
CA GLY A 657 31.48 -6.96 30.20
C GLY A 657 31.00 -5.51 30.28
N PRO A 658 31.77 -4.63 30.94
CA PRO A 658 31.43 -3.20 31.02
C PRO A 658 31.35 -2.57 29.63
N ARG A 659 30.50 -1.56 29.47
CA ARG A 659 30.44 -0.77 28.24
C ARG A 659 31.77 -0.05 28.02
N VAL A 660 32.18 0.07 26.76
CA VAL A 660 33.31 0.94 26.41
C VAL A 660 32.93 2.40 26.68
N PRO A 661 33.90 3.28 26.99
CA PRO A 661 33.63 4.70 27.13
C PRO A 661 32.98 5.27 25.86
N ALA A 662 32.03 6.19 26.02
CA ALA A 662 31.52 6.94 24.89
C ALA A 662 32.66 7.77 24.27
N GLY A 663 32.72 7.81 22.94
CA GLY A 663 33.63 8.69 22.23
C GLY A 663 33.27 10.17 22.43
N PRO A 664 34.16 11.10 22.05
CA PRO A 664 33.87 12.53 22.10
C PRO A 664 32.62 12.84 21.27
N THR A 665 31.70 13.63 21.83
CA THR A 665 30.57 14.21 21.08
C THR A 665 31.14 15.11 19.99
N ARG A 666 30.86 14.79 18.72
CA ARG A 666 31.25 15.62 17.56
C ARG A 666 30.19 16.67 17.27
#